data_AF-A0A229UQ45-F1
#
_entry.id   AF-A0A229UQ45-F1
#
_cell.length_a   1.000
_cell.length_b   1.000
_cell.length_c   1.000
_cell.angle_alpha   90.00
_cell.angle_beta   90.00
_cell.angle_gamma   90.00
#
_symmetry.space_group_name_H-M   'P 1'
#
loop_
_entity.id
_entity.type
_entity.pdbx_description
1 polymer ?
#
loop_
_entity_poly.entity_id
_entity_poly.type
_entity_poly.pdbx_seq_one_letter_code
_entity_poly.pdbx_strand_id
1 'polypeptide(L)'
;MKWTQIGSTVMALLLTVSSLPSISWGAEAAISPISSISSITPDANLFLDRVDRMFPDAAAVEKQLQFFTTNLLANQQPDGRIDNFPQKVTVNASTNSLVTGNVVSNPGFETGSASMPDSWTPEGTPAFSWVNDLQSSFEGSHMIKMEALTEGAGTIRQTLSNPLDVLVDYTAPASVVLKPDSLMILSAYVKTEELAVSPSGQGVFARISFKDANGADLAAPYMFKPEGGTDDWTEIRGLVTVPSVQPNQIVVEAGVDGAKGTVYWDGIRLMRVDTSISTASGTAGVQVSNKGTAAIPNASFDAATPVWGGKQWEGPNAVIVPSGEPGVAGNGGRITSSSTDTQASLSMPVSASSNGTRQFGGDYRMFSVKYKTLPGFTSAAGDGRGVAAKITFKDKNNVILGSHIMYGGATGGSWGEISGVFDTPYPVYSLNVDLMLDHAAGTVVFDNAAFIGMDQQASSTEAGFGAAGLFAYVWELTGKSDERLAKQARKAMDFYLHNRIQTADNPANADKVLVANSGAAYMPYSVSGSTTGADYPTTAFGLHNLASALTYGQDLFTPEQLSEGKAKAYSMWDWLTRVTKFSTQNSQNQALVALLGGIQLAVLYDDAALKNQIYTYYTQGIPGTNLPDIAFRDKAREVVDGKAIFYEVRGFDVSYAGVSLSDLAEIINEIPEEDAGFQGLKQIIRDDGKEMAEYFNSRLSADGWIFAGSRHNEGGGSSFNMGNFSGLSYWAQVLNSDLGRFLIKGLASATPSYGDTANLGHIAVHGPVAMHHTLSRYAWVKTEQQKQEDYTFRKGRVSAYFKNGNRQPLTLSVSGTDFTEQLIDTGTRTAAGPKIDRVMGMYFKDGEDRWQYDDVKSTTTNFATPNYDVRKDAGITGTKSNRTRQYYVTNGTVLYNVLAVRFSSEQSYKSLNQLIGLPYMSVSDAPYTPGSIDPGRVRINGIYAADGSPLLDLTADTGDAAAPVMRMGTAKVSGWPILKAVNAPAGGTAKPTWLSSADLNALSPGFTTTNGKVMDDLYTKALWDPTNVRTSDNNGSIVQFANSDQVMVQLTDAPAAMDYHEGDWVCFVAKYAPDTDNGSFTVQSVQAYADRSDVLQSIVIEDEGMKLVIDGENDMFLDKTAQSVRLNGQPGKVDDFIRVTEALGRSVGQGKAQFPYTYDFNGDGAVDIVDLSLLGVYLNKP
;
A
#
# COMPACT_ATOMS: atom_id res chain seq x y z
N MET A 1 35.63 51.68 16.70
CA MET A 1 35.77 53.11 16.31
C MET A 1 34.41 53.57 15.82
N LYS A 2 33.88 54.67 16.37
CA LYS A 2 32.57 55.28 16.07
C LYS A 2 32.34 55.42 14.56
N TRP A 3 31.09 55.31 14.08
CA TRP A 3 30.41 56.36 13.32
C TRP A 3 28.89 56.29 13.54
N THR A 4 28.31 57.48 13.61
CA THR A 4 26.99 57.92 14.11
C THR A 4 26.14 58.49 12.97
N GLN A 5 24.81 58.41 13.08
CA GLN A 5 23.74 59.41 12.75
C GLN A 5 22.46 58.65 12.32
N ILE A 6 21.34 58.64 13.05
CA ILE A 6 20.39 59.68 13.53
C ILE A 6 19.62 60.39 12.40
N GLY A 7 18.28 60.24 12.45
CA GLY A 7 17.27 61.19 11.93
C GLY A 7 16.01 60.51 11.39
N SER A 8 15.04 60.06 12.22
CA SER A 8 13.96 60.81 12.88
C SER A 8 12.74 61.13 11.99
N THR A 9 11.56 60.57 12.30
CA THR A 9 10.28 61.33 12.29
C THR A 9 9.22 60.67 13.21
N VAL A 10 8.94 61.40 14.31
CA VAL A 10 7.65 61.59 15.01
C VAL A 10 7.14 60.52 16.02
N MET A 11 7.45 60.87 17.27
CA MET A 11 6.76 60.56 18.51
C MET A 11 5.67 61.63 18.75
N ALA A 12 4.43 61.23 19.04
CA ALA A 12 3.46 61.98 19.85
C ALA A 12 2.18 61.15 20.08
N LEU A 13 2.09 60.42 21.19
CA LEU A 13 1.19 60.74 22.32
C LEU A 13 1.30 59.64 23.38
N LEU A 14 1.40 60.08 24.63
CA LEU A 14 1.64 59.30 25.84
C LEU A 14 0.52 59.65 26.84
N LEU A 15 0.22 58.71 27.76
CA LEU A 15 -0.53 58.82 29.04
C LEU A 15 -2.06 58.71 28.90
N THR A 16 -2.78 57.80 29.58
CA THR A 16 -2.75 57.26 30.96
C THR A 16 -3.39 55.84 30.95
N VAL A 17 -3.15 54.87 31.83
CA VAL A 17 -3.52 54.78 33.26
C VAL A 17 -2.72 53.64 33.94
N SER A 18 -2.35 53.89 35.20
CA SER A 18 -1.70 53.05 36.20
C SER A 18 -2.56 51.93 36.80
N SER A 19 -2.04 50.71 36.92
CA SER A 19 -1.93 49.92 38.17
C SER A 19 -1.54 48.45 37.88
N LEU A 20 -0.46 47.99 38.50
CA LEU A 20 -0.07 46.57 38.70
C LEU A 20 -0.57 46.16 40.10
N PRO A 21 -0.90 44.88 40.42
CA PRO A 21 0.14 43.85 40.55
C PRO A 21 -0.26 42.37 40.34
N SER A 22 0.78 41.53 40.20
CA SER A 22 0.87 40.10 40.57
C SER A 22 -0.25 39.13 40.15
N ILE A 23 0.01 38.33 39.12
CA ILE A 23 -0.82 37.16 38.78
C ILE A 23 -0.50 36.03 39.76
N SER A 24 -1.47 35.76 40.64
CA SER A 24 -1.55 34.57 41.47
C SER A 24 -2.29 33.47 40.69
N TRP A 25 -1.87 32.23 40.92
CA TRP A 25 -2.55 31.03 40.47
C TRP A 25 -3.87 30.85 41.23
N GLY A 26 -4.95 30.58 40.51
CA GLY A 26 -6.21 30.03 41.05
C GLY A 26 -7.44 30.91 40.88
N ALA A 27 -8.29 30.57 39.92
CA ALA A 27 -9.75 30.47 40.06
C ALA A 27 -10.35 29.99 38.73
N GLU A 28 -11.14 28.93 38.83
CA GLU A 28 -11.87 28.22 37.79
C GLU A 28 -12.70 29.17 36.90
N ALA A 29 -12.44 29.12 35.59
CA ALA A 29 -13.43 29.48 34.58
C ALA A 29 -13.94 28.17 33.97
N ALA A 30 -15.21 27.90 34.20
CA ALA A 30 -15.93 26.73 33.72
C ALA A 30 -15.64 26.45 32.24
N ILE A 31 -14.94 25.35 31.98
CA ILE A 31 -14.83 24.75 30.66
C ILE A 31 -16.18 24.07 30.43
N SER A 32 -17.00 24.64 29.54
CA SER A 32 -18.19 23.95 29.02
C SER A 32 -17.78 22.60 28.44
N PRO A 33 -18.56 21.52 28.67
CA PRO A 33 -18.31 20.25 28.02
C PRO A 33 -18.34 20.48 26.50
N ILE A 34 -17.29 20.08 25.80
CA ILE A 34 -17.26 20.07 24.34
C ILE A 34 -18.22 18.96 23.90
N SER A 35 -19.51 19.27 23.86
CA SER A 35 -20.59 18.40 23.39
C SER A 35 -21.06 18.77 21.98
N SER A 36 -20.25 19.51 21.22
CA SER A 36 -20.53 19.79 19.81
C SER A 36 -19.55 19.04 18.93
N ILE A 37 -19.93 17.81 18.58
CA ILE A 37 -19.39 17.08 17.45
C ILE A 37 -19.68 17.94 16.22
N SER A 38 -18.69 18.66 15.71
CA SER A 38 -18.80 19.26 14.38
C SER A 38 -18.89 18.12 13.39
N SER A 39 -19.98 18.05 12.63
CA SER A 39 -20.10 17.17 11.48
C SER A 39 -18.87 17.32 10.60
N ILE A 40 -18.11 16.22 10.45
CA ILE A 40 -17.02 16.11 9.49
C ILE A 40 -17.67 16.34 8.11
N THR A 41 -17.40 17.49 7.50
CA THR A 41 -17.85 17.75 6.14
C THR A 41 -17.12 16.80 5.20
N PRO A 42 -17.79 16.22 4.18
CA PRO A 42 -17.17 15.32 3.18
C PRO A 42 -15.99 15.92 2.38
N ASP A 43 -15.69 17.21 2.55
CA ASP A 43 -14.72 17.95 1.75
C ASP A 43 -13.34 18.13 2.40
N ALA A 44 -12.97 17.30 3.38
CA ALA A 44 -11.61 17.28 3.92
C ALA A 44 -11.00 15.88 3.77
N ASN A 45 -10.68 15.54 2.53
CA ASN A 45 -9.76 14.46 2.24
C ASN A 45 -8.39 14.80 2.87
N LEU A 46 -8.09 14.18 4.00
CA LEU A 46 -6.86 14.42 4.79
C LEU A 46 -5.55 14.18 4.04
N PHE A 47 -5.63 13.65 2.81
CA PHE A 47 -4.52 13.50 1.86
C PHE A 47 -4.89 13.80 0.40
N LEU A 48 -6.07 14.38 0.11
CA LEU A 48 -6.30 14.95 -1.22
C LEU A 48 -6.21 16.46 -1.11
N ASP A 49 -4.97 16.92 -1.00
CA ASP A 49 -4.62 18.26 -1.41
C ASP A 49 -3.33 18.17 -2.22
N ARG A 50 -3.52 18.06 -3.55
CA ARG A 50 -2.52 18.27 -4.60
C ARG A 50 -1.27 17.37 -4.58
N VAL A 51 -0.65 17.29 -5.75
CA VAL A 51 0.73 16.80 -5.94
C VAL A 51 1.68 17.86 -5.36
N ASP A 52 1.60 18.12 -4.06
CA ASP A 52 2.49 19.01 -3.33
C ASP A 52 3.29 18.19 -2.31
N ARG A 53 4.53 18.61 -2.07
CA ARG A 53 5.53 17.98 -1.18
C ARG A 53 4.88 17.53 0.15
N MET A 54 5.18 16.29 0.59
CA MET A 54 4.69 15.73 1.86
C MET A 54 5.34 16.43 3.06
N PHE A 55 4.83 17.61 3.40
CA PHE A 55 5.12 18.28 4.67
C PHE A 55 3.87 18.27 5.55
N PRO A 56 3.43 17.10 6.05
CA PRO A 56 2.39 17.10 7.08
C PRO A 56 2.89 17.98 8.23
N ASP A 57 2.08 18.96 8.61
CA ASP A 57 2.30 19.76 9.81
C ASP A 57 1.58 19.13 11.00
N ALA A 58 1.82 19.66 12.20
CA ALA A 58 1.22 19.12 13.43
C ALA A 58 -0.31 19.06 13.35
N ALA A 59 -0.96 20.06 12.74
CA ALA A 59 -2.42 20.12 12.61
C ALA A 59 -2.97 19.03 11.67
N ALA A 60 -2.27 18.72 10.58
CA ALA A 60 -2.62 17.62 9.68
C ALA A 60 -2.52 16.26 10.39
N VAL A 61 -1.49 16.09 11.23
CA VAL A 61 -1.27 14.85 12.00
C VAL A 61 -2.34 14.67 13.07
N GLU A 62 -2.69 15.73 13.81
CA GLU A 62 -3.75 15.68 14.83
C GLU A 62 -5.10 15.25 14.24
N LYS A 63 -5.43 15.74 13.03
CA LYS A 63 -6.64 15.29 12.33
C LYS A 63 -6.59 13.80 11.95
N GLN A 64 -5.41 13.26 11.66
CA GLN A 64 -5.27 11.82 11.40
C GLN A 64 -5.44 11.00 12.68
N LEU A 65 -4.88 11.44 13.81
CA LEU A 65 -5.14 10.82 15.10
C LEU A 65 -6.65 10.80 15.40
N GLN A 66 -7.35 11.91 15.16
CA GLN A 66 -8.80 12.00 15.32
C GLN A 66 -9.55 11.06 14.37
N PHE A 67 -9.14 11.00 13.09
CA PHE A 67 -9.71 10.10 12.10
C PHE A 67 -9.58 8.63 12.52
N PHE A 68 -8.36 8.19 12.86
CA PHE A 68 -8.12 6.81 13.30
C PHE A 68 -8.90 6.49 14.57
N THR A 69 -8.86 7.38 15.56
CA THR A 69 -9.58 7.19 16.84
C THR A 69 -11.07 7.03 16.60
N THR A 70 -11.67 7.92 15.82
CA THR A 70 -13.11 7.89 15.52
C THR A 70 -13.50 6.62 14.77
N ASN A 71 -12.75 6.24 13.72
CA ASN A 71 -13.07 5.06 12.93
C ASN A 71 -12.88 3.77 13.72
N LEU A 72 -11.81 3.66 14.52
CA LEU A 72 -11.56 2.47 15.33
C LEU A 72 -12.63 2.31 16.42
N LEU A 73 -13.01 3.40 17.10
CA LEU A 73 -14.10 3.37 18.08
C LEU A 73 -15.45 2.99 17.44
N ALA A 74 -15.75 3.54 16.27
CA ALA A 74 -17.01 3.29 15.58
C ALA A 74 -17.12 1.87 14.99
N ASN A 75 -16.00 1.14 14.89
CA ASN A 75 -15.95 -0.22 14.37
C ASN A 75 -15.63 -1.29 15.42
N GLN A 76 -15.30 -0.88 16.64
CA GLN A 76 -15.06 -1.79 17.74
C GLN A 76 -16.36 -2.51 18.11
N GLN A 77 -16.29 -3.81 18.34
CA GLN A 77 -17.41 -4.55 18.93
C GLN A 77 -17.50 -4.30 20.43
N PRO A 78 -18.65 -4.59 21.05
CA PRO A 78 -18.83 -4.42 22.49
C PRO A 78 -17.84 -5.21 23.35
N ASP A 79 -17.30 -6.32 22.85
CA ASP A 79 -16.29 -7.12 23.56
C ASP A 79 -14.83 -6.67 23.30
N GLY A 80 -14.63 -5.60 22.52
CA GLY A 80 -13.32 -5.00 22.28
C GLY A 80 -12.65 -5.40 20.97
N ARG A 81 -13.18 -6.37 20.21
CA ARG A 81 -12.58 -6.77 18.92
C ARG A 81 -12.76 -5.69 17.85
N ILE A 82 -11.77 -5.55 16.97
CA ILE A 82 -11.68 -4.44 15.98
C ILE A 82 -11.57 -4.99 14.54
N ASP A 83 -11.21 -6.26 14.40
CA ASP A 83 -11.01 -6.93 13.13
C ASP A 83 -12.29 -7.57 12.58
N ASN A 84 -12.38 -7.63 11.24
CA ASN A 84 -13.20 -8.58 10.47
C ASN A 84 -14.70 -8.62 10.81
N PHE A 85 -15.32 -7.45 10.97
CA PHE A 85 -16.77 -7.36 11.18
C PHE A 85 -17.43 -6.37 10.21
N PRO A 86 -18.60 -6.71 9.63
CA PRO A 86 -19.29 -5.87 8.66
C PRO A 86 -20.07 -4.76 9.38
N GLN A 87 -19.38 -3.91 10.15
CA GLN A 87 -20.00 -2.70 10.71
C GLN A 87 -20.04 -1.58 9.66
N LYS A 88 -18.95 -1.44 8.89
CA LYS A 88 -18.81 -0.43 7.85
C LYS A 88 -19.81 -0.64 6.72
N VAL A 89 -20.67 0.36 6.50
CA VAL A 89 -21.66 0.36 5.43
C VAL A 89 -21.00 0.66 4.08
N THR A 90 -21.05 -0.31 3.17
CA THR A 90 -20.57 -0.19 1.79
C THR A 90 -21.74 -0.26 0.81
N VAL A 91 -21.76 0.65 -0.16
CA VAL A 91 -22.86 0.79 -1.13
C VAL A 91 -22.33 0.63 -2.56
N ASN A 92 -23.03 -0.15 -3.38
CA ASN A 92 -22.76 -0.20 -4.80
C ASN A 92 -23.33 1.07 -5.47
N ALA A 93 -22.45 2.01 -5.81
CA ALA A 93 -22.84 3.31 -6.37
C ALA A 93 -23.74 3.24 -7.61
N SER A 94 -23.58 2.22 -8.47
CA SER A 94 -24.36 2.08 -9.70
C SER A 94 -25.80 1.60 -9.49
N THR A 95 -26.04 0.87 -8.39
CA THR A 95 -27.34 0.24 -8.10
C THR A 95 -27.97 0.75 -6.81
N ASN A 96 -27.28 1.63 -6.09
CA ASN A 96 -27.66 2.13 -4.78
C ASN A 96 -28.09 1.01 -3.80
N SER A 97 -27.38 -0.12 -3.85
CA SER A 97 -27.70 -1.31 -3.06
C SER A 97 -26.62 -1.60 -2.03
N LEU A 98 -27.06 -2.07 -0.87
CA LEU A 98 -26.17 -2.41 0.24
C LEU A 98 -25.31 -3.63 -0.11
N VAL A 99 -23.99 -3.48 0.00
CA VAL A 99 -23.01 -4.53 -0.24
C VAL A 99 -22.69 -5.25 1.07
N THR A 100 -22.32 -4.51 2.10
CA THR A 100 -22.03 -5.00 3.46
C THR A 100 -22.20 -3.88 4.48
N GLY A 101 -22.33 -4.19 5.77
CA GLY A 101 -22.41 -3.20 6.85
C GLY A 101 -23.57 -3.39 7.84
N ASN A 102 -23.53 -2.70 8.97
CA ASN A 102 -24.61 -2.67 9.97
C ASN A 102 -25.74 -1.73 9.52
N VAL A 103 -26.99 -2.16 9.66
CA VAL A 103 -28.18 -1.37 9.28
C VAL A 103 -29.03 -0.92 10.47
N VAL A 104 -28.74 -1.42 11.68
CA VAL A 104 -29.38 -0.94 12.92
C VAL A 104 -28.79 0.41 13.30
N SER A 105 -29.65 1.40 13.57
CA SER A 105 -29.22 2.68 14.13
C SER A 105 -29.07 2.58 15.65
N ASN A 106 -28.09 3.31 16.19
CA ASN A 106 -27.83 3.39 17.63
C ASN A 106 -27.72 2.00 18.32
N PRO A 107 -26.84 1.10 17.83
CA PRO A 107 -26.80 -0.30 18.28
C PRO A 107 -26.38 -0.46 19.75
N GLY A 108 -25.53 0.44 20.26
CA GLY A 108 -25.09 0.47 21.67
C GLY A 108 -25.89 1.44 22.56
N PHE A 109 -27.01 1.98 22.08
CA PHE A 109 -27.87 2.88 22.86
C PHE A 109 -27.20 4.16 23.37
N GLU A 110 -26.21 4.70 22.66
CA GLU A 110 -25.38 5.82 23.09
C GLU A 110 -26.00 7.20 22.86
N THR A 111 -27.08 7.29 22.09
CA THR A 111 -27.84 8.53 21.89
C THR A 111 -29.31 8.34 22.24
N GLY A 112 -29.98 9.38 22.76
CA GLY A 112 -31.36 9.28 23.19
C GLY A 112 -31.87 10.46 24.01
N SER A 113 -33.16 10.40 24.31
CA SER A 113 -33.80 11.23 25.33
C SER A 113 -33.69 10.57 26.71
N ALA A 114 -33.75 11.32 27.81
CA ALA A 114 -33.48 10.80 29.17
C ALA A 114 -34.25 9.53 29.60
N SER A 115 -35.29 9.09 28.88
CA SER A 115 -36.03 7.86 29.17
C SER A 115 -35.84 6.71 28.17
N MET A 116 -35.41 6.96 26.93
CA MET A 116 -35.26 5.93 25.87
C MET A 116 -34.22 6.33 24.82
N PRO A 117 -33.47 5.36 24.27
CA PRO A 117 -32.53 5.59 23.18
C PRO A 117 -33.26 5.95 21.87
N ASP A 118 -32.60 6.74 21.02
CA ASP A 118 -33.16 7.17 19.74
C ASP A 118 -33.46 5.96 18.83
N SER A 119 -34.57 6.04 18.08
CA SER A 119 -35.03 5.01 17.13
C SER A 119 -35.46 3.66 17.72
N TRP A 120 -35.46 3.50 19.05
CA TRP A 120 -35.91 2.29 19.72
C TRP A 120 -37.21 2.53 20.49
N THR A 121 -38.17 1.60 20.37
CA THR A 121 -39.47 1.68 21.03
C THR A 121 -39.76 0.46 21.89
N PRO A 122 -40.11 0.64 23.18
CA PRO A 122 -40.53 -0.46 24.04
C PRO A 122 -41.98 -0.87 23.71
N GLU A 123 -42.26 -2.16 23.77
CA GLU A 123 -43.60 -2.73 23.68
C GLU A 123 -43.78 -3.85 24.72
N GLY A 124 -44.99 -3.99 25.26
CA GLY A 124 -45.36 -5.08 26.15
C GLY A 124 -45.50 -4.66 27.61
N THR A 125 -45.41 -5.66 28.47
CA THR A 125 -45.68 -5.56 29.92
C THR A 125 -44.46 -5.35 30.84
N PRO A 126 -43.21 -5.71 30.46
CA PRO A 126 -42.02 -5.40 31.26
C PRO A 126 -41.81 -3.90 31.45
N ALA A 127 -41.17 -3.52 32.55
CA ALA A 127 -40.66 -2.17 32.75
C ALA A 127 -39.34 -1.99 32.00
N PHE A 128 -39.15 -0.87 31.33
CA PHE A 128 -37.94 -0.56 30.56
C PHE A 128 -37.25 0.67 31.15
N SER A 129 -35.93 0.62 31.25
CA SER A 129 -35.10 1.77 31.62
C SER A 129 -33.86 1.84 30.75
N TRP A 130 -33.54 3.06 30.31
CA TRP A 130 -32.28 3.38 29.66
C TRP A 130 -31.28 3.77 30.74
N VAL A 131 -30.28 2.91 30.97
CA VAL A 131 -29.35 3.05 32.09
C VAL A 131 -28.05 3.65 31.57
N ASN A 132 -27.63 4.77 32.16
CA ASN A 132 -26.29 5.33 31.96
C ASN A 132 -25.39 4.83 33.11
N ASP A 133 -24.60 3.80 32.82
CA ASP A 133 -23.64 3.22 33.75
C ASP A 133 -22.43 2.73 32.96
N LEU A 134 -21.39 3.56 32.92
CA LEU A 134 -20.16 3.27 32.22
C LEU A 134 -19.49 1.97 32.69
N GLN A 135 -19.64 1.56 33.95
CA GLN A 135 -18.98 0.36 34.46
C GLN A 135 -19.77 -0.90 34.09
N SER A 136 -21.11 -0.85 34.18
CA SER A 136 -21.96 -2.03 33.96
C SER A 136 -22.40 -2.24 32.51
N SER A 137 -22.47 -1.17 31.69
CA SER A 137 -22.82 -1.31 30.28
C SER A 137 -21.77 -2.13 29.53
N PHE A 138 -22.15 -2.80 28.45
CA PHE A 138 -21.18 -3.54 27.66
C PHE A 138 -20.53 -2.60 26.64
N GLU A 139 -21.30 -2.02 25.73
CA GLU A 139 -20.86 -0.98 24.82
C GLU A 139 -20.93 0.39 25.51
N GLY A 140 -19.99 1.29 25.17
CA GLY A 140 -20.00 2.69 25.59
C GLY A 140 -20.39 2.93 27.06
N SER A 141 -21.37 3.79 27.30
CA SER A 141 -21.85 4.14 28.66
C SER A 141 -23.32 3.79 28.92
N HIS A 142 -24.04 3.28 27.93
CA HIS A 142 -25.48 3.07 28.03
C HIS A 142 -25.89 1.62 27.77
N MET A 143 -27.02 1.21 28.35
CA MET A 143 -27.65 -0.09 28.08
C MET A 143 -29.16 -0.01 28.30
N ILE A 144 -29.90 -1.00 27.78
CA ILE A 144 -31.32 -1.17 28.10
C ILE A 144 -31.46 -2.19 29.21
N LYS A 145 -32.15 -1.83 30.28
CA LYS A 145 -32.60 -2.75 31.33
C LYS A 145 -34.11 -2.99 31.19
N MET A 146 -34.50 -4.26 31.12
CA MET A 146 -35.86 -4.76 31.02
C MET A 146 -36.20 -5.59 32.26
N GLU A 147 -37.24 -5.22 32.99
CA GLU A 147 -37.66 -5.89 34.24
C GLU A 147 -39.06 -6.48 34.08
N ALA A 148 -39.15 -7.81 34.10
CA ALA A 148 -40.40 -8.56 34.09
C ALA A 148 -40.69 -9.10 35.50
N LEU A 149 -41.54 -8.41 36.27
CA LEU A 149 -41.90 -8.79 37.65
C LEU A 149 -42.81 -10.03 37.73
N THR A 150 -43.55 -10.30 36.67
CA THR A 150 -44.40 -11.48 36.46
C THR A 150 -44.07 -12.10 35.12
N GLU A 151 -44.48 -13.36 34.89
CA GLU A 151 -44.41 -13.96 33.56
C GLU A 151 -45.12 -13.06 32.55
N GLY A 152 -44.35 -12.48 31.63
CA GLY A 152 -44.83 -11.46 30.70
C GLY A 152 -44.09 -11.53 29.38
N ALA A 153 -44.61 -10.80 28.40
CA ALA A 153 -43.99 -10.63 27.09
C ALA A 153 -43.77 -9.15 26.81
N GLY A 154 -42.61 -8.83 26.24
CA GLY A 154 -42.27 -7.49 25.80
C GLY A 154 -40.93 -7.41 25.10
N THR A 155 -40.74 -6.37 24.29
CA THR A 155 -39.58 -6.18 23.42
C THR A 155 -39.17 -4.71 23.35
N ILE A 156 -37.87 -4.45 23.21
CA ILE A 156 -37.38 -3.22 22.60
C ILE A 156 -37.29 -3.46 21.08
N ARG A 157 -37.87 -2.56 20.28
CA ARG A 157 -38.05 -2.72 18.83
C ARG A 157 -37.44 -1.55 18.06
N GLN A 158 -36.85 -1.85 16.91
CA GLN A 158 -36.55 -0.88 15.86
C GLN A 158 -37.19 -1.33 14.55
N THR A 159 -37.95 -0.43 13.91
CA THR A 159 -38.56 -0.67 12.59
C THR A 159 -37.82 0.17 11.54
N LEU A 160 -37.17 -0.51 10.60
CA LEU A 160 -36.40 0.08 9.51
C LEU A 160 -37.21 0.02 8.21
N SER A 161 -37.18 1.08 7.41
CA SER A 161 -37.75 1.08 6.06
C SER A 161 -36.83 0.37 5.07
N ASN A 162 -37.36 -0.07 3.93
CA ASN A 162 -36.56 -0.47 2.76
C ASN A 162 -37.11 0.24 1.51
N PRO A 163 -36.40 1.23 0.93
CA PRO A 163 -35.00 1.61 1.16
C PRO A 163 -34.66 2.06 2.60
N LEU A 164 -33.43 1.75 3.03
CA LEU A 164 -32.84 2.01 4.34
C LEU A 164 -32.11 3.35 4.31
N ASP A 165 -32.25 4.19 5.34
CA ASP A 165 -31.40 5.37 5.50
C ASP A 165 -30.24 5.03 6.46
N VAL A 166 -29.03 4.93 5.92
CA VAL A 166 -27.83 4.48 6.64
C VAL A 166 -26.70 5.50 6.52
N LEU A 167 -25.81 5.54 7.51
CA LEU A 167 -24.58 6.31 7.43
C LEU A 167 -23.51 5.51 6.68
N VAL A 168 -23.15 5.96 5.48
CA VAL A 168 -21.99 5.46 4.73
C VAL A 168 -20.73 6.08 5.33
N ASP A 169 -19.75 5.24 5.64
CA ASP A 169 -18.48 5.65 6.26
C ASP A 169 -18.67 6.54 7.51
N TYR A 170 -19.73 6.28 8.29
CA TYR A 170 -20.08 7.02 9.53
C TYR A 170 -20.29 8.52 9.38
N THR A 171 -20.35 9.05 8.15
CA THR A 171 -20.27 10.49 7.88
C THR A 171 -21.33 10.97 6.89
N ALA A 172 -21.74 10.15 5.93
CA ALA A 172 -22.69 10.55 4.89
C ALA A 172 -23.97 9.70 4.95
N PRO A 173 -25.15 10.29 5.23
CA PRO A 173 -26.40 9.55 5.11
C PRO A 173 -26.70 9.22 3.64
N ALA A 174 -27.04 7.97 3.37
CA ALA A 174 -27.49 7.51 2.06
C ALA A 174 -28.72 6.61 2.21
N SER A 175 -29.65 6.75 1.28
CA SER A 175 -30.78 5.83 1.16
C SER A 175 -30.37 4.64 0.30
N VAL A 176 -30.38 3.41 0.82
CA VAL A 176 -29.85 2.21 0.16
C VAL A 176 -30.86 1.07 0.15
N VAL A 177 -30.87 0.25 -0.90
CA VAL A 177 -31.79 -0.89 -0.98
C VAL A 177 -31.13 -2.16 -0.46
N LEU A 178 -31.76 -2.81 0.52
CA LEU A 178 -31.46 -4.20 0.88
C LEU A 178 -32.22 -5.14 -0.05
N LYS A 179 -31.49 -5.95 -0.81
CA LYS A 179 -32.05 -6.83 -1.85
C LYS A 179 -32.58 -8.17 -1.30
N PRO A 180 -33.53 -8.82 -1.99
CA PRO A 180 -33.95 -10.18 -1.70
C PRO A 180 -32.76 -11.15 -1.68
N ASP A 181 -32.88 -12.24 -0.92
CA ASP A 181 -31.87 -13.30 -0.79
C ASP A 181 -30.51 -12.84 -0.24
N SER A 182 -30.45 -11.61 0.29
CA SER A 182 -29.27 -11.09 0.99
C SER A 182 -29.04 -11.86 2.29
N LEU A 183 -27.78 -12.22 2.54
CA LEU A 183 -27.34 -12.87 3.78
C LEU A 183 -26.93 -11.84 4.84
N MET A 184 -27.45 -12.01 6.05
CA MET A 184 -27.22 -11.11 7.17
C MET A 184 -26.90 -11.87 8.47
N ILE A 185 -26.25 -11.18 9.40
CA ILE A 185 -26.01 -11.65 10.76
C ILE A 185 -26.77 -10.73 11.71
N LEU A 186 -27.64 -11.30 12.54
CA LEU A 186 -28.17 -10.63 13.72
C LEU A 186 -27.24 -10.97 14.90
N SER A 187 -26.79 -9.96 15.63
CA SER A 187 -26.00 -10.10 16.86
C SER A 187 -26.58 -9.18 17.93
N ALA A 188 -26.68 -9.64 19.17
CA ALA A 188 -27.10 -8.85 20.32
C ALA A 188 -26.41 -9.36 21.58
N TYR A 189 -25.99 -8.45 22.46
CA TYR A 189 -25.43 -8.83 23.76
C TYR A 189 -26.51 -8.76 24.82
N VAL A 190 -26.57 -9.82 25.63
CA VAL A 190 -27.57 -9.98 26.66
C VAL A 190 -26.96 -10.44 27.96
N LYS A 191 -27.40 -9.83 29.06
CA LYS A 191 -27.10 -10.27 30.42
C LYS A 191 -28.42 -10.48 31.16
N THR A 192 -28.58 -11.60 31.87
CA THR A 192 -29.81 -11.88 32.62
C THR A 192 -29.53 -12.05 34.10
N GLU A 193 -30.47 -11.60 34.94
CA GLU A 193 -30.43 -11.81 36.40
C GLU A 193 -31.78 -12.36 36.86
N GLU A 194 -31.74 -13.43 37.67
CA GLU A 194 -32.93 -14.10 38.22
C GLU A 194 -33.97 -14.55 37.17
N LEU A 195 -33.49 -15.04 36.01
CA LEU A 195 -34.36 -15.46 34.92
C LEU A 195 -35.12 -16.76 35.24
N ALA A 196 -36.46 -16.71 35.15
CA ALA A 196 -37.34 -17.87 35.18
C ALA A 196 -38.25 -17.87 33.93
N VAL A 197 -38.35 -19.01 33.24
CA VAL A 197 -39.14 -19.16 32.01
C VAL A 197 -40.29 -20.13 32.26
N SER A 198 -41.51 -19.73 31.90
CA SER A 198 -42.69 -20.58 31.98
C SER A 198 -42.59 -21.76 31.00
N PRO A 199 -43.29 -22.90 31.26
CA PRO A 199 -43.23 -24.07 30.38
C PRO A 199 -43.65 -23.81 28.92
N SER A 200 -44.44 -22.76 28.67
CA SER A 200 -44.89 -22.36 27.33
C SER A 200 -44.19 -21.10 26.78
N GLY A 201 -43.34 -20.44 27.58
CA GLY A 201 -42.64 -19.21 27.19
C GLY A 201 -41.40 -19.47 26.35
N GLN A 202 -41.06 -18.55 25.45
CA GLN A 202 -39.82 -18.64 24.65
C GLN A 202 -38.57 -18.15 25.39
N GLY A 203 -38.73 -17.50 26.56
CA GLY A 203 -37.61 -16.98 27.33
C GLY A 203 -37.10 -15.65 26.79
N VAL A 204 -35.79 -15.44 26.86
CA VAL A 204 -35.10 -14.26 26.32
C VAL A 204 -34.79 -14.49 24.83
N PHE A 205 -35.00 -13.48 23.97
CA PHE A 205 -34.76 -13.63 22.53
C PHE A 205 -34.34 -12.33 21.84
N ALA A 206 -33.61 -12.46 20.73
CA ALA A 206 -33.53 -11.47 19.66
C ALA A 206 -34.27 -12.00 18.42
N ARG A 207 -35.07 -11.15 17.78
CA ARG A 207 -35.94 -11.52 16.66
C ARG A 207 -35.79 -10.55 15.51
N ILE A 208 -35.91 -11.08 14.29
CA ILE A 208 -36.03 -10.29 13.07
C ILE A 208 -37.19 -10.76 12.20
N SER A 209 -37.96 -9.80 11.70
CA SER A 209 -39.08 -10.02 10.77
C SER A 209 -38.95 -9.14 9.54
N PHE A 210 -39.29 -9.69 8.38
CA PHE A 210 -39.36 -8.97 7.11
C PHE A 210 -40.83 -8.79 6.72
N LYS A 211 -41.24 -7.55 6.48
CA LYS A 211 -42.65 -7.20 6.29
C LYS A 211 -42.94 -6.58 4.94
N ASP A 212 -44.14 -6.83 4.44
CA ASP A 212 -44.71 -6.17 3.26
C ASP A 212 -45.16 -4.73 3.57
N ALA A 213 -45.69 -4.04 2.56
CA ALA A 213 -46.19 -2.67 2.71
C ALA A 213 -47.37 -2.51 3.68
N ASN A 214 -48.06 -3.61 4.02
CA ASN A 214 -49.19 -3.63 4.95
C ASN A 214 -48.78 -4.06 6.37
N GLY A 215 -47.49 -4.36 6.60
CA GLY A 215 -46.95 -4.83 7.87
C GLY A 215 -47.10 -6.35 8.10
N ALA A 216 -47.54 -7.11 7.10
CA ALA A 216 -47.64 -8.57 7.17
C ALA A 216 -46.26 -9.22 6.95
N ASP A 217 -45.99 -10.30 7.69
CA ASP A 217 -44.71 -11.02 7.58
C ASP A 217 -44.61 -11.74 6.23
N LEU A 218 -43.49 -11.54 5.52
CA LEU A 218 -43.21 -12.19 4.23
C LEU A 218 -42.70 -13.63 4.40
N ALA A 219 -42.18 -13.96 5.59
CA ALA A 219 -41.72 -15.29 5.97
C ALA A 219 -41.78 -15.43 7.50
N ALA A 220 -41.58 -16.65 8.02
CA ALA A 220 -41.46 -16.85 9.46
C ALA A 220 -40.31 -16.00 10.05
N PRO A 221 -40.51 -15.31 11.18
CA PRO A 221 -39.45 -14.55 11.85
C PRO A 221 -38.28 -15.44 12.26
N TYR A 222 -37.06 -14.91 12.18
CA TYR A 222 -35.89 -15.56 12.76
C TYR A 222 -35.81 -15.16 14.23
N MET A 223 -35.61 -16.13 15.12
CA MET A 223 -35.53 -15.92 16.55
C MET A 223 -34.31 -16.65 17.11
N PHE A 224 -33.45 -15.91 17.81
CA PHE A 224 -32.25 -16.42 18.46
C PHE A 224 -32.37 -16.23 19.97
N LYS A 225 -31.98 -17.25 20.72
CA LYS A 225 -32.11 -17.29 22.18
C LYS A 225 -30.84 -17.85 22.81
N PRO A 226 -30.48 -17.42 24.03
CA PRO A 226 -29.46 -18.10 24.81
C PRO A 226 -29.98 -19.49 25.25
N GLU A 227 -29.07 -20.40 25.62
CA GLU A 227 -29.45 -21.74 26.12
C GLU A 227 -30.07 -21.72 27.53
N GLY A 228 -30.09 -20.56 28.20
CA GLY A 228 -30.64 -20.34 29.53
C GLY A 228 -30.40 -18.90 30.02
N GLY A 229 -30.44 -18.70 31.34
CA GLY A 229 -29.93 -17.46 31.95
C GLY A 229 -28.41 -17.36 31.74
N THR A 230 -27.92 -16.15 31.49
CA THR A 230 -26.52 -15.92 31.08
C THR A 230 -25.62 -15.48 32.24
N ASP A 231 -26.18 -14.87 33.29
CA ASP A 231 -25.51 -14.26 34.47
C ASP A 231 -24.49 -13.14 34.17
N ASP A 232 -23.87 -13.16 32.99
CA ASP A 232 -22.98 -12.15 32.44
C ASP A 232 -23.34 -11.85 30.96
N TRP A 233 -22.69 -10.85 30.38
CA TRP A 233 -22.85 -10.46 28.98
C TRP A 233 -22.48 -11.61 28.05
N THR A 234 -23.46 -12.06 27.28
CA THR A 234 -23.33 -13.13 26.29
C THR A 234 -23.84 -12.64 24.95
N GLU A 235 -23.08 -12.90 23.89
CA GLU A 235 -23.53 -12.64 22.52
C GLU A 235 -24.52 -13.72 22.08
N ILE A 236 -25.73 -13.31 21.70
CA ILE A 236 -26.63 -14.13 20.88
C ILE A 236 -26.50 -13.69 19.43
N ARG A 237 -26.29 -14.65 18.53
CA ARG A 237 -26.15 -14.36 17.10
C ARG A 237 -26.70 -15.46 16.22
N GLY A 238 -27.03 -15.11 14.99
CA GLY A 238 -27.40 -16.10 14.00
C GLY A 238 -27.56 -15.54 12.59
N LEU A 239 -27.67 -16.48 11.65
CA LEU A 239 -27.72 -16.21 10.23
C LEU A 239 -29.16 -15.92 9.81
N VAL A 240 -29.33 -14.89 9.00
CA VAL A 240 -30.63 -14.42 8.53
C VAL A 240 -30.57 -14.26 7.01
N THR A 241 -31.52 -14.85 6.29
CA THR A 241 -31.66 -14.64 4.85
C THR A 241 -32.89 -13.79 4.57
N VAL A 242 -32.72 -12.69 3.84
CA VAL A 242 -33.83 -11.85 3.37
C VAL A 242 -34.73 -12.70 2.45
N PRO A 243 -36.06 -12.68 2.62
CA PRO A 243 -36.96 -13.43 1.76
C PRO A 243 -36.74 -13.13 0.27
N SER A 244 -37.07 -14.09 -0.59
CA SER A 244 -36.99 -13.92 -2.05
C SER A 244 -38.00 -12.90 -2.62
N VAL A 245 -38.84 -12.32 -1.75
CA VAL A 245 -39.74 -11.20 -2.03
C VAL A 245 -39.18 -9.95 -1.37
N GLN A 246 -39.15 -8.83 -2.10
CA GLN A 246 -38.65 -7.55 -1.61
C GLN A 246 -39.42 -7.07 -0.37
N PRO A 247 -38.77 -6.93 0.81
CA PRO A 247 -39.42 -6.35 1.98
C PRO A 247 -39.57 -4.84 1.84
N ASN A 248 -40.65 -4.31 2.42
CA ASN A 248 -40.87 -2.86 2.62
C ASN A 248 -40.36 -2.40 3.99
N GLN A 249 -40.38 -3.29 4.98
CA GLN A 249 -39.93 -3.00 6.34
C GLN A 249 -39.13 -4.17 6.91
N ILE A 250 -38.19 -3.84 7.79
CA ILE A 250 -37.40 -4.77 8.57
C ILE A 250 -37.63 -4.43 10.04
N VAL A 251 -38.02 -5.41 10.85
CA VAL A 251 -38.28 -5.22 12.27
C VAL A 251 -37.25 -6.02 13.06
N VAL A 252 -36.44 -5.32 13.87
CA VAL A 252 -35.45 -5.91 14.77
C VAL A 252 -35.93 -5.74 16.20
N GLU A 253 -35.93 -6.82 16.97
CA GLU A 253 -36.48 -6.85 18.33
C GLU A 253 -35.56 -7.61 19.26
N ALA A 254 -35.51 -7.18 20.52
CA ALA A 254 -34.92 -7.94 21.61
C ALA A 254 -35.83 -7.90 22.84
N GLY A 255 -36.04 -9.02 23.50
CA GLY A 255 -36.91 -9.04 24.67
C GLY A 255 -37.17 -10.40 25.30
N VAL A 256 -38.31 -10.49 25.97
CA VAL A 256 -38.72 -11.65 26.75
C VAL A 256 -40.12 -12.12 26.34
N ASP A 257 -40.36 -13.42 26.42
CA ASP A 257 -41.67 -14.04 26.22
C ASP A 257 -41.92 -15.15 27.25
N GLY A 258 -42.99 -14.98 28.04
CA GLY A 258 -43.36 -15.90 29.10
C GLY A 258 -42.25 -16.11 30.14
N ALA A 259 -41.48 -15.06 30.43
CA ALA A 259 -40.38 -15.08 31.39
C ALA A 259 -40.53 -14.00 32.48
N LYS A 260 -39.88 -14.23 33.61
CA LYS A 260 -39.76 -13.33 34.76
C LYS A 260 -38.27 -13.13 35.07
N GLY A 261 -37.86 -11.93 35.46
CA GLY A 261 -36.48 -11.59 35.82
C GLY A 261 -36.04 -10.24 35.25
N THR A 262 -34.75 -9.95 35.35
CA THR A 262 -34.12 -8.76 34.76
C THR A 262 -33.27 -9.16 33.56
N VAL A 263 -33.39 -8.42 32.47
CA VAL A 263 -32.60 -8.62 31.25
C VAL A 263 -31.98 -7.29 30.84
N TYR A 264 -30.68 -7.30 30.60
CA TYR A 264 -29.92 -6.19 30.08
C TYR A 264 -29.57 -6.47 28.62
N TRP A 265 -29.74 -5.46 27.77
CA TRP A 265 -29.45 -5.52 26.35
C TRP A 265 -28.44 -4.44 25.98
N ASP A 266 -27.52 -4.80 25.10
CA ASP A 266 -26.53 -3.91 24.53
C ASP A 266 -26.06 -4.38 23.15
N GLY A 267 -25.53 -3.49 22.34
CA GLY A 267 -24.87 -3.79 21.09
C GLY A 267 -25.70 -4.58 20.06
N ILE A 268 -26.99 -4.28 19.91
CA ILE A 268 -27.88 -4.96 18.96
C ILE A 268 -27.55 -4.53 17.52
N ARG A 269 -27.11 -5.46 16.68
CA ARG A 269 -26.63 -5.21 15.32
C ARG A 269 -27.30 -6.15 14.32
N LEU A 270 -27.65 -5.60 13.15
CA LEU A 270 -28.09 -6.38 11.99
C LEU A 270 -27.17 -6.03 10.82
N MET A 271 -26.41 -6.99 10.34
CA MET A 271 -25.34 -6.68 9.40
C MET A 271 -25.42 -7.51 8.14
N ARG A 272 -25.28 -6.83 7.00
CA ARG A 272 -25.14 -7.47 5.69
C ARG A 272 -23.72 -7.98 5.53
N VAL A 273 -23.58 -9.25 5.16
CA VAL A 273 -22.28 -9.85 4.81
C VAL A 273 -22.06 -9.72 3.30
N ASP A 274 -20.89 -9.31 2.82
CA ASP A 274 -20.63 -9.34 1.38
C ASP A 274 -20.65 -10.79 0.85
N THR A 275 -21.64 -11.11 0.01
CA THR A 275 -21.78 -12.40 -0.67
C THR A 275 -21.56 -12.29 -2.17
N SER A 276 -21.08 -11.14 -2.65
CA SER A 276 -20.92 -10.83 -4.07
C SER A 276 -19.67 -11.46 -4.67
N ILE A 277 -19.63 -12.80 -4.71
CA ILE A 277 -19.09 -13.47 -5.89
C ILE A 277 -20.11 -14.44 -6.51
N SER A 278 -20.52 -14.05 -7.72
CA SER A 278 -21.13 -14.87 -8.77
C SER A 278 -22.55 -15.41 -8.51
N THR A 279 -23.55 -14.57 -8.82
CA THR A 279 -24.87 -14.99 -9.29
C THR A 279 -24.89 -15.37 -10.77
N ALA A 280 -23.75 -15.73 -11.39
CA ALA A 280 -23.68 -15.97 -12.83
C ALA A 280 -24.42 -17.23 -13.33
N SER A 281 -25.19 -17.95 -12.50
CA SER A 281 -25.91 -19.15 -12.95
C SER A 281 -27.26 -19.44 -12.30
N GLY A 282 -27.98 -18.45 -11.77
CA GLY A 282 -29.39 -18.63 -11.36
C GLY A 282 -29.65 -19.78 -10.37
N THR A 283 -28.63 -20.21 -9.63
CA THR A 283 -28.70 -21.29 -8.65
C THR A 283 -28.98 -20.71 -7.27
N ALA A 284 -30.01 -21.22 -6.60
CA ALA A 284 -30.33 -20.90 -5.22
C ALA A 284 -29.26 -21.50 -4.29
N GLY A 285 -28.23 -20.73 -3.94
CA GLY A 285 -27.18 -21.12 -3.00
C GLY A 285 -26.05 -20.08 -2.89
N VAL A 286 -25.38 -20.00 -1.73
CA VAL A 286 -24.22 -19.14 -1.52
C VAL A 286 -23.04 -19.68 -2.33
N GLN A 287 -22.67 -19.00 -3.42
CA GLN A 287 -21.57 -19.42 -4.31
C GLN A 287 -20.19 -18.98 -3.79
N VAL A 288 -19.20 -19.83 -4.09
CA VAL A 288 -17.99 -20.10 -3.30
C VAL A 288 -16.73 -19.60 -4.03
N SER A 289 -16.49 -18.30 -4.09
CA SER A 289 -15.33 -17.78 -4.87
C SER A 289 -14.32 -16.92 -4.12
N ASN A 290 -14.55 -16.57 -2.85
CA ASN A 290 -13.54 -15.84 -2.08
C ASN A 290 -12.48 -16.81 -1.56
N LYS A 291 -11.20 -16.49 -1.76
CA LYS A 291 -10.11 -17.13 -1.02
C LYS A 291 -10.43 -16.94 0.49
N GLY A 292 -10.47 -18.03 1.28
CA GLY A 292 -10.92 -18.00 2.68
C GLY A 292 -12.31 -18.62 2.92
N THR A 293 -13.05 -18.96 1.85
CA THR A 293 -14.18 -19.89 1.96
C THR A 293 -13.66 -21.32 2.00
N ALA A 294 -13.86 -22.03 3.11
CA ALA A 294 -13.52 -23.45 3.14
C ALA A 294 -14.64 -24.25 2.48
N ALA A 295 -14.59 -24.32 1.15
CA ALA A 295 -15.51 -25.11 0.36
C ALA A 295 -15.60 -26.54 0.95
N ILE A 296 -16.79 -26.93 1.42
CA ILE A 296 -17.10 -28.32 1.70
C ILE A 296 -17.02 -29.03 0.34
N PRO A 297 -16.09 -29.98 0.15
CA PRO A 297 -16.00 -30.70 -1.10
C PRO A 297 -17.32 -31.40 -1.40
N ASN A 298 -17.81 -31.32 -2.63
CA ASN A 298 -19.09 -31.92 -3.04
C ASN A 298 -20.30 -31.44 -2.19
N ALA A 299 -20.32 -30.15 -1.84
CA ALA A 299 -21.40 -29.48 -1.11
C ALA A 299 -22.82 -29.71 -1.67
N SER A 300 -22.95 -29.84 -2.99
CA SER A 300 -24.22 -30.06 -3.72
C SER A 300 -24.50 -31.53 -4.03
N PHE A 301 -23.69 -32.47 -3.54
CA PHE A 301 -23.84 -33.91 -3.81
C PHE A 301 -23.73 -34.33 -5.29
N ASP A 302 -23.46 -33.41 -6.22
CA ASP A 302 -23.41 -33.69 -7.67
C ASP A 302 -22.11 -34.35 -8.15
N ALA A 303 -21.02 -34.23 -7.37
CA ALA A 303 -19.72 -34.74 -7.77
C ALA A 303 -19.56 -36.22 -7.37
N ALA A 304 -18.88 -36.99 -8.24
CA ALA A 304 -18.54 -38.39 -7.96
C ALA A 304 -17.37 -38.54 -6.97
N THR A 305 -16.58 -37.49 -6.74
CA THR A 305 -15.45 -37.50 -5.77
C THR A 305 -15.16 -36.08 -5.25
N PRO A 306 -14.93 -35.91 -3.93
CA PRO A 306 -15.11 -36.91 -2.87
C PRO A 306 -16.60 -37.22 -2.64
N VAL A 307 -16.90 -38.47 -2.25
CA VAL A 307 -18.26 -38.93 -1.93
C VAL A 307 -18.53 -38.72 -0.45
N TRP A 308 -19.74 -38.30 -0.09
CA TRP A 308 -20.20 -38.29 1.30
C TRP A 308 -20.21 -39.71 1.88
N GLY A 309 -19.62 -39.91 3.04
CA GLY A 309 -19.61 -41.21 3.72
C GLY A 309 -20.89 -41.42 4.52
N GLY A 310 -21.52 -42.59 4.42
CA GLY A 310 -22.61 -42.96 5.33
C GLY A 310 -22.08 -43.47 6.66
N LYS A 311 -22.62 -42.97 7.78
CA LYS A 311 -22.23 -43.39 9.12
C LYS A 311 -23.46 -43.67 9.99
N GLN A 312 -23.57 -44.91 10.48
CA GLN A 312 -24.52 -45.27 11.54
C GLN A 312 -23.88 -44.92 12.89
N TRP A 313 -24.63 -44.26 13.77
CA TRP A 313 -24.18 -43.89 15.12
C TRP A 313 -24.88 -44.74 16.18
N GLU A 314 -26.21 -44.71 16.22
CA GLU A 314 -27.03 -45.39 17.24
C GLU A 314 -28.32 -45.96 16.65
N GLY A 315 -28.94 -46.92 17.34
CA GLY A 315 -30.22 -47.52 16.95
C GLY A 315 -30.20 -48.44 15.72
N PRO A 316 -31.39 -48.81 15.20
CA PRO A 316 -31.53 -49.64 14.01
C PRO A 316 -30.87 -49.05 12.76
N ASN A 317 -30.44 -49.91 11.82
CA ASN A 317 -29.75 -49.48 10.60
C ASN A 317 -30.64 -48.57 9.73
N ALA A 318 -30.16 -47.36 9.44
CA ALA A 318 -30.76 -46.47 8.45
C ALA A 318 -30.34 -46.84 7.02
N VAL A 319 -31.17 -46.49 6.04
CA VAL A 319 -30.80 -46.50 4.63
C VAL A 319 -30.16 -45.15 4.29
N ILE A 320 -28.87 -45.15 3.97
CA ILE A 320 -28.11 -43.94 3.64
C ILE A 320 -27.77 -43.97 2.14
N VAL A 321 -28.18 -42.92 1.42
CA VAL A 321 -27.91 -42.72 -0.01
C VAL A 321 -27.05 -41.45 -0.15
N PRO A 322 -25.74 -41.58 -0.42
CA PRO A 322 -24.83 -40.44 -0.46
C PRO A 322 -25.05 -39.42 -1.58
N SER A 323 -25.71 -39.79 -2.67
CA SER A 323 -26.00 -38.91 -3.81
C SER A 323 -27.05 -39.57 -4.71
N GLY A 324 -27.76 -38.78 -5.53
CA GLY A 324 -28.72 -39.23 -6.54
C GLY A 324 -30.19 -39.00 -6.21
N GLU A 325 -30.49 -38.35 -5.08
CA GLU A 325 -31.85 -37.92 -4.74
C GLU A 325 -32.16 -36.53 -5.28
N PRO A 326 -33.42 -36.15 -5.56
CA PRO A 326 -33.74 -34.81 -6.03
C PRO A 326 -33.44 -33.72 -4.97
N GLY A 327 -32.39 -32.94 -5.22
CA GLY A 327 -31.94 -31.79 -4.44
C GLY A 327 -32.75 -30.51 -4.68
N VAL A 328 -32.33 -29.40 -4.05
CA VAL A 328 -32.82 -28.04 -4.35
C VAL A 328 -32.44 -27.65 -5.77
N ALA A 329 -31.20 -27.98 -6.17
CA ALA A 329 -30.70 -27.83 -7.51
C ALA A 329 -29.70 -28.96 -7.81
N GLY A 330 -30.13 -29.98 -8.57
CA GLY A 330 -29.29 -31.15 -8.86
C GLY A 330 -29.58 -32.34 -7.95
N ASN A 331 -28.53 -33.02 -7.51
CA ASN A 331 -28.59 -34.19 -6.63
C ASN A 331 -28.61 -33.80 -5.15
N GLY A 332 -28.99 -34.74 -4.29
CA GLY A 332 -28.98 -34.61 -2.85
C GLY A 332 -28.64 -35.93 -2.17
N GLY A 333 -28.26 -35.86 -0.90
CA GLY A 333 -28.02 -37.02 -0.05
C GLY A 333 -29.24 -37.33 0.82
N ARG A 334 -29.58 -38.62 1.01
CA ARG A 334 -30.77 -39.05 1.77
C ARG A 334 -30.44 -40.02 2.89
N ILE A 335 -31.16 -39.87 4.00
CA ILE A 335 -31.18 -40.82 5.11
C ILE A 335 -32.62 -41.21 5.40
N THR A 336 -32.90 -42.51 5.50
CA THR A 336 -34.22 -43.04 5.85
C THR A 336 -34.12 -44.00 7.03
N SER A 337 -34.94 -43.77 8.05
CA SER A 337 -35.07 -44.63 9.24
C SER A 337 -36.53 -45.05 9.45
N SER A 338 -36.73 -46.19 10.11
CA SER A 338 -38.03 -46.66 10.59
C SER A 338 -38.22 -46.54 12.11
N SER A 339 -37.18 -46.10 12.84
CA SER A 339 -37.21 -46.00 14.31
C SER A 339 -36.72 -44.64 14.79
N THR A 340 -37.42 -44.08 15.77
CA THR A 340 -37.05 -42.84 16.48
C THR A 340 -35.82 -43.01 17.38
N ASP A 341 -35.32 -44.22 17.59
CA ASP A 341 -34.06 -44.46 18.33
C ASP A 341 -32.83 -44.38 17.41
N THR A 342 -33.02 -44.11 16.12
CA THR A 342 -31.96 -44.17 15.11
C THR A 342 -31.21 -42.85 15.02
N GLN A 343 -29.88 -42.92 15.02
CA GLN A 343 -29.00 -41.81 14.67
C GLN A 343 -28.06 -42.24 13.54
N ALA A 344 -28.10 -41.52 12.42
CA ALA A 344 -27.30 -41.80 11.22
C ALA A 344 -26.91 -40.49 10.51
N SER A 345 -25.74 -40.45 9.86
CA SER A 345 -25.25 -39.25 9.16
C SER A 345 -24.67 -39.52 7.78
N LEU A 346 -24.70 -38.47 6.96
CA LEU A 346 -23.80 -38.26 5.83
C LEU A 346 -22.61 -37.44 6.33
N SER A 347 -21.40 -37.96 6.15
CA SER A 347 -20.17 -37.44 6.75
C SER A 347 -19.18 -37.00 5.68
N MET A 348 -18.61 -35.80 5.83
CA MET A 348 -17.58 -35.25 4.95
C MET A 348 -16.40 -34.73 5.78
N PRO A 349 -15.24 -35.41 5.76
CA PRO A 349 -14.02 -34.88 6.32
C PRO A 349 -13.43 -33.81 5.39
N VAL A 350 -13.00 -32.69 5.95
CA VAL A 350 -12.36 -31.60 5.20
C VAL A 350 -11.09 -31.17 5.90
N SER A 351 -9.99 -31.04 5.16
CA SER A 351 -8.70 -30.59 5.68
C SER A 351 -8.26 -29.27 5.06
N ALA A 352 -7.52 -28.48 5.84
CA ALA A 352 -6.99 -27.20 5.42
C ALA A 352 -6.06 -27.43 4.24
N SER A 353 -6.07 -26.50 3.28
CA SER A 353 -5.16 -26.59 2.14
C SER A 353 -3.82 -25.94 2.47
N SER A 354 -2.73 -26.49 1.94
CA SER A 354 -1.38 -25.98 2.14
C SER A 354 -1.16 -24.58 1.54
N ASN A 355 -2.03 -24.14 0.63
CA ASN A 355 -1.99 -22.81 0.01
C ASN A 355 -2.98 -21.82 0.65
N GLY A 356 -3.57 -22.16 1.80
CA GLY A 356 -4.45 -21.27 2.55
C GLY A 356 -5.81 -21.02 1.90
N THR A 357 -6.21 -21.74 0.86
CA THR A 357 -7.55 -21.56 0.24
C THR A 357 -8.69 -22.17 1.06
N ARG A 358 -8.44 -23.21 1.87
CA ARG A 358 -9.39 -23.81 2.82
C ARG A 358 -8.93 -23.57 4.24
N GLN A 359 -9.73 -22.83 4.99
CA GLN A 359 -9.41 -22.31 6.32
C GLN A 359 -10.59 -22.49 7.27
N PHE A 360 -10.37 -23.06 8.44
CA PHE A 360 -11.46 -23.39 9.35
C PHE A 360 -11.47 -22.58 10.64
N GLY A 361 -10.30 -22.16 11.15
CA GLY A 361 -10.16 -21.33 12.36
C GLY A 361 -10.59 -19.89 12.12
N GLY A 362 -11.15 -19.18 13.10
CA GLY A 362 -11.64 -17.81 12.95
C GLY A 362 -12.99 -17.54 13.60
N ASP A 363 -13.31 -16.26 13.67
CA ASP A 363 -14.55 -15.74 14.25
C ASP A 363 -15.67 -15.66 13.22
N TYR A 364 -16.92 -15.70 13.68
CA TYR A 364 -18.14 -15.60 12.85
C TYR A 364 -18.12 -16.54 11.63
N ARG A 365 -17.68 -17.78 11.83
CA ARG A 365 -17.83 -18.82 10.81
C ARG A 365 -19.31 -19.11 10.64
N MET A 366 -19.75 -19.03 9.39
CA MET A 366 -21.14 -19.30 9.02
C MET A 366 -21.22 -20.70 8.44
N PHE A 367 -22.22 -21.45 8.88
CA PHE A 367 -22.60 -22.71 8.26
C PHE A 367 -24.05 -22.64 7.81
N SER A 368 -24.34 -23.24 6.66
CA SER A 368 -25.71 -23.47 6.23
C SER A 368 -25.84 -24.78 5.44
N VAL A 369 -27.00 -25.42 5.49
CA VAL A 369 -27.33 -26.57 4.66
C VAL A 369 -28.84 -26.59 4.42
N LYS A 370 -29.26 -26.90 3.19
CA LYS A 370 -30.67 -27.09 2.86
C LYS A 370 -31.07 -28.53 3.20
N TYR A 371 -32.27 -28.68 3.75
CA TYR A 371 -32.80 -30.01 4.04
C TYR A 371 -34.31 -30.08 3.81
N LYS A 372 -34.81 -31.28 3.58
CA LYS A 372 -36.24 -31.56 3.35
C LYS A 372 -36.61 -32.87 4.02
N THR A 373 -37.53 -32.83 4.96
CA THR A 373 -38.14 -34.04 5.52
C THR A 373 -39.40 -34.40 4.73
N LEU A 374 -39.57 -35.67 4.38
CA LEU A 374 -40.79 -36.13 3.69
C LEU A 374 -41.97 -36.25 4.66
N PRO A 375 -43.23 -36.19 4.16
CA PRO A 375 -44.41 -36.43 4.99
C PRO A 375 -44.31 -37.73 5.79
N GLY A 376 -44.68 -37.68 7.08
CA GLY A 376 -44.56 -38.82 8.01
C GLY A 376 -43.27 -38.86 8.82
N PHE A 377 -42.39 -37.86 8.70
CA PHE A 377 -41.21 -37.71 9.55
C PHE A 377 -41.59 -37.39 11.01
N THR A 378 -40.97 -38.09 11.97
CA THR A 378 -41.26 -37.98 13.41
C THR A 378 -39.96 -38.04 14.24
N SER A 379 -39.80 -37.16 15.25
CA SER A 379 -38.69 -37.21 16.21
C SER A 379 -39.11 -37.85 17.54
N ALA A 380 -38.15 -38.43 18.28
CA ALA A 380 -38.38 -39.24 19.48
C ALA A 380 -39.16 -38.54 20.62
N ALA A 381 -39.13 -37.21 20.69
CA ALA A 381 -39.77 -36.44 21.78
C ALA A 381 -40.77 -35.37 21.31
N GLY A 382 -41.03 -35.23 20.00
CA GLY A 382 -41.82 -34.11 19.48
C GLY A 382 -41.20 -32.73 19.76
N ASP A 383 -39.93 -32.70 20.18
CA ASP A 383 -39.12 -31.53 20.52
C ASP A 383 -38.61 -30.75 19.28
N GLY A 384 -38.91 -31.26 18.08
CA GLY A 384 -38.51 -30.67 16.82
C GLY A 384 -37.04 -30.89 16.45
N ARG A 385 -36.29 -31.77 17.15
CA ARG A 385 -34.84 -32.00 16.92
C ARG A 385 -34.51 -33.27 16.13
N GLY A 386 -35.30 -33.60 15.12
CA GLY A 386 -35.12 -34.85 14.35
C GLY A 386 -34.06 -34.81 13.25
N VAL A 387 -33.62 -33.62 12.85
CA VAL A 387 -32.57 -33.40 11.84
C VAL A 387 -31.49 -32.53 12.45
N ALA A 388 -30.21 -32.85 12.22
CA ALA A 388 -29.11 -32.05 12.73
C ALA A 388 -27.96 -31.89 11.74
N ALA A 389 -27.14 -30.86 11.92
CA ALA A 389 -25.83 -30.71 11.30
C ALA A 389 -24.78 -30.53 12.41
N LYS A 390 -23.82 -31.45 12.49
CA LYS A 390 -22.72 -31.43 13.46
C LYS A 390 -21.40 -31.16 12.76
N ILE A 391 -20.64 -30.20 13.26
CA ILE A 391 -19.32 -29.84 12.77
C ILE A 391 -18.33 -30.13 13.89
N THR A 392 -17.39 -31.03 13.65
CA THR A 392 -16.32 -31.38 14.61
C THR A 392 -15.01 -30.76 14.17
N PHE A 393 -14.36 -29.99 15.04
CA PHE A 393 -13.09 -29.32 14.77
C PHE A 393 -11.92 -30.13 15.28
N LYS A 394 -10.83 -30.20 14.51
CA LYS A 394 -9.65 -30.99 14.85
C LYS A 394 -8.35 -30.25 14.54
N ASP A 395 -7.33 -30.52 15.35
CA ASP A 395 -5.97 -30.09 15.09
C ASP A 395 -5.29 -30.91 13.98
N LYS A 396 -3.99 -30.65 13.73
CA LYS A 396 -3.20 -31.36 12.71
C LYS A 396 -2.99 -32.85 13.03
N ASN A 397 -3.14 -33.24 14.30
CA ASN A 397 -2.97 -34.59 14.79
C ASN A 397 -4.29 -35.36 14.91
N ASN A 398 -5.39 -34.81 14.38
CA ASN A 398 -6.77 -35.32 14.51
C ASN A 398 -7.35 -35.34 15.93
N VAL A 399 -6.77 -34.58 16.87
CA VAL A 399 -7.34 -34.37 18.21
C VAL A 399 -8.56 -33.48 18.08
N ILE A 400 -9.68 -33.87 18.70
CA ILE A 400 -10.92 -33.08 18.71
C ILE A 400 -10.73 -31.88 19.62
N LEU A 401 -10.90 -30.68 19.06
CA LEU A 401 -10.82 -29.40 19.76
C LEU A 401 -12.19 -28.94 20.27
N GLY A 402 -13.26 -29.37 19.60
CA GLY A 402 -14.63 -29.02 19.93
C GLY A 402 -15.60 -29.44 18.83
N SER A 403 -16.88 -29.18 19.04
CA SER A 403 -17.91 -29.37 17.99
C SER A 403 -19.07 -28.41 18.17
N HIS A 404 -19.70 -28.04 17.06
CA HIS A 404 -20.96 -27.31 17.02
C HIS A 404 -22.06 -28.19 16.42
N ILE A 405 -23.25 -28.20 17.03
CA ILE A 405 -24.42 -28.92 16.51
C ILE A 405 -25.59 -27.97 16.35
N MET A 406 -26.25 -28.04 15.21
CA MET A 406 -27.42 -27.23 14.86
C MET A 406 -28.56 -28.16 14.49
N TYR A 407 -29.78 -27.81 14.88
CA TYR A 407 -30.97 -28.65 14.71
C TYR A 407 -31.97 -28.04 13.73
N GLY A 408 -32.65 -28.91 12.98
CA GLY A 408 -33.76 -28.58 12.09
C GLY A 408 -35.03 -29.36 12.45
N GLY A 409 -36.17 -28.71 12.28
CA GLY A 409 -37.50 -29.27 12.51
C GLY A 409 -38.07 -30.02 11.30
N ALA A 410 -39.25 -30.61 11.46
CA ALA A 410 -39.95 -31.23 10.33
C ALA A 410 -40.44 -30.14 9.34
N THR A 411 -40.10 -30.30 8.06
CA THR A 411 -40.46 -29.35 6.99
C THR A 411 -41.69 -29.77 6.18
N GLY A 412 -42.22 -30.98 6.41
CA GLY A 412 -43.46 -31.45 5.79
C GLY A 412 -43.45 -31.53 4.26
N GLY A 413 -42.28 -31.72 3.64
CA GLY A 413 -42.09 -31.78 2.20
C GLY A 413 -41.55 -30.50 1.56
N SER A 414 -41.49 -29.40 2.31
CA SER A 414 -40.83 -28.15 1.88
C SER A 414 -39.32 -28.19 2.16
N TRP A 415 -38.54 -27.35 1.49
CA TRP A 415 -37.13 -27.15 1.84
C TRP A 415 -37.03 -26.20 3.04
N GLY A 416 -36.29 -26.62 4.07
CA GLY A 416 -35.83 -25.80 5.18
C GLY A 416 -34.32 -25.57 5.10
N GLU A 417 -33.80 -24.84 6.09
CA GLU A 417 -32.37 -24.60 6.24
C GLU A 417 -31.96 -24.85 7.70
N ILE A 418 -30.81 -25.51 7.89
CA ILE A 418 -30.09 -25.52 9.16
C ILE A 418 -28.91 -24.58 8.96
N SER A 419 -28.80 -23.54 9.78
CA SER A 419 -27.70 -22.58 9.71
C SER A 419 -27.33 -22.03 11.07
N GLY A 420 -26.13 -21.45 11.14
CA GLY A 420 -25.59 -20.89 12.37
C GLY A 420 -24.36 -20.05 12.12
N VAL A 421 -24.03 -19.21 13.11
CA VAL A 421 -22.84 -18.36 13.13
C VAL A 421 -22.13 -18.60 14.45
N PHE A 422 -20.86 -18.97 14.38
CA PHE A 422 -20.09 -19.37 15.57
C PHE A 422 -18.61 -19.06 15.39
N ASP A 423 -17.90 -18.93 16.50
CA ASP A 423 -16.44 -18.91 16.48
C ASP A 423 -15.93 -20.34 16.50
N THR A 424 -14.76 -20.52 15.93
CA THR A 424 -14.08 -21.81 15.91
C THR A 424 -12.90 -21.80 16.87
N PRO A 425 -12.57 -22.96 17.48
CA PRO A 425 -11.37 -23.05 18.30
C PRO A 425 -10.13 -22.76 17.44
N TYR A 426 -9.00 -22.53 18.10
CA TYR A 426 -7.70 -22.36 17.42
C TYR A 426 -6.65 -23.29 18.04
N PRO A 427 -5.73 -23.89 17.24
CA PRO A 427 -5.67 -23.92 15.77
C PRO A 427 -6.49 -25.07 15.16
N VAL A 428 -7.38 -24.78 14.20
CA VAL A 428 -8.14 -25.84 13.49
C VAL A 428 -7.50 -26.15 12.15
N TYR A 429 -7.09 -27.41 11.97
CA TYR A 429 -6.50 -27.91 10.74
C TYR A 429 -7.48 -28.70 9.88
N SER A 430 -8.43 -29.41 10.51
CA SER A 430 -9.45 -30.16 9.79
C SER A 430 -10.79 -30.08 10.50
N LEU A 431 -11.87 -30.28 9.73
CA LEU A 431 -13.21 -30.44 10.27
C LEU A 431 -13.89 -31.69 9.73
N ASN A 432 -14.92 -32.14 10.44
CA ASN A 432 -15.83 -33.17 9.96
C ASN A 432 -17.25 -32.59 9.95
N VAL A 433 -17.91 -32.60 8.81
CA VAL A 433 -19.32 -32.20 8.69
C VAL A 433 -20.17 -33.46 8.66
N ASP A 434 -21.08 -33.59 9.63
CA ASP A 434 -22.03 -34.68 9.75
C ASP A 434 -23.46 -34.12 9.60
N LEU A 435 -24.15 -34.50 8.53
CA LEU A 435 -25.56 -34.17 8.28
C LEU A 435 -26.41 -35.35 8.73
N MET A 436 -27.22 -35.15 9.76
CA MET A 436 -27.74 -36.22 10.60
C MET A 436 -29.26 -36.31 10.56
N LEU A 437 -29.76 -37.54 10.50
CA LEU A 437 -31.02 -37.91 11.10
C LEU A 437 -30.72 -38.26 12.56
N ASP A 438 -31.28 -37.49 13.49
CA ASP A 438 -30.99 -37.58 14.93
C ASP A 438 -32.25 -37.99 15.69
N HIS A 439 -32.26 -39.23 16.21
CA HIS A 439 -33.38 -39.79 16.97
C HIS A 439 -34.75 -39.60 16.29
N ALA A 440 -34.85 -40.03 15.02
CA ALA A 440 -36.05 -39.81 14.21
C ALA A 440 -36.40 -40.98 13.28
N ALA A 441 -37.69 -41.14 12.99
CA ALA A 441 -38.22 -42.05 11.98
C ALA A 441 -38.74 -41.25 10.78
N GLY A 442 -38.49 -41.74 9.56
CA GLY A 442 -38.86 -41.08 8.32
C GLY A 442 -37.66 -40.83 7.40
N THR A 443 -37.84 -39.97 6.41
CA THR A 443 -36.81 -39.65 5.41
C THR A 443 -36.43 -38.18 5.46
N VAL A 444 -35.12 -37.91 5.46
CA VAL A 444 -34.55 -36.58 5.27
C VAL A 444 -33.62 -36.57 4.05
N VAL A 445 -33.70 -35.49 3.27
CA VAL A 445 -32.82 -35.21 2.13
C VAL A 445 -32.06 -33.92 2.42
N PHE A 446 -30.75 -33.90 2.17
CA PHE A 446 -29.87 -32.74 2.32
C PHE A 446 -29.32 -32.28 0.96
N ASP A 447 -29.05 -30.99 0.84
CA ASP A 447 -28.41 -30.37 -0.32
C ASP A 447 -27.72 -29.04 0.06
N ASN A 448 -26.80 -28.56 -0.77
CA ASN A 448 -26.17 -27.23 -0.70
C ASN A 448 -25.58 -26.88 0.68
N ALA A 449 -24.69 -27.74 1.21
CA ALA A 449 -23.96 -27.45 2.44
C ALA A 449 -22.85 -26.40 2.21
N ALA A 450 -22.74 -25.42 3.09
CA ALA A 450 -21.74 -24.36 3.01
C ALA A 450 -21.07 -24.12 4.36
N PHE A 451 -19.76 -23.88 4.34
CA PHE A 451 -18.97 -23.38 5.46
C PHE A 451 -18.18 -22.15 4.98
N ILE A 452 -18.50 -20.99 5.54
CA ILE A 452 -18.07 -19.69 5.02
C ILE A 452 -17.33 -18.94 6.13
N GLY A 453 -16.20 -18.35 5.79
CA GLY A 453 -15.57 -17.31 6.62
C GLY A 453 -16.04 -15.94 6.20
N MET A 454 -16.19 -15.04 7.16
CA MET A 454 -16.06 -13.61 6.89
C MET A 454 -14.70 -13.35 6.23
N ASP A 455 -14.61 -12.39 5.31
CA ASP A 455 -13.36 -12.08 4.62
C ASP A 455 -12.23 -11.86 5.62
N GLN A 456 -11.29 -12.79 5.67
CA GLN A 456 -10.09 -12.77 6.54
C GLN A 456 -8.83 -12.58 5.69
N GLN A 457 -8.96 -12.19 4.42
CA GLN A 457 -7.83 -12.05 3.49
C GLN A 457 -6.89 -10.90 3.85
N ALA A 458 -7.38 -9.87 4.56
CA ALA A 458 -6.65 -8.61 4.73
C ALA A 458 -6.26 -8.26 6.18
N SER A 459 -6.66 -9.05 7.17
CA SER A 459 -6.63 -8.58 8.56
C SER A 459 -5.58 -9.28 9.39
N SER A 460 -4.49 -8.56 9.64
CA SER A 460 -3.54 -8.84 10.71
C SER A 460 -4.29 -9.01 12.05
N THR A 461 -4.11 -10.13 12.76
CA THR A 461 -4.72 -10.32 14.10
C THR A 461 -4.18 -9.34 15.16
N GLU A 462 -3.25 -8.50 14.76
CA GLU A 462 -2.60 -7.53 15.62
C GLU A 462 -3.40 -6.23 15.77
N ALA A 463 -4.37 -5.94 14.91
CA ALA A 463 -5.10 -4.67 14.88
C ALA A 463 -5.56 -4.09 16.24
N GLY A 464 -5.84 -4.96 17.21
CA GLY A 464 -6.23 -4.58 18.55
C GLY A 464 -5.18 -3.90 19.39
N PHE A 465 -3.92 -4.37 19.39
CA PHE A 465 -2.89 -3.73 20.20
C PHE A 465 -2.54 -2.36 19.64
N GLY A 466 -2.48 -2.22 18.31
CA GLY A 466 -2.27 -0.91 17.70
C GLY A 466 -3.41 0.07 18.02
N ALA A 467 -4.67 -0.39 18.00
CA ALA A 467 -5.80 0.44 18.40
C ALA A 467 -5.80 0.77 19.91
N ALA A 468 -5.52 -0.20 20.79
CA ALA A 468 -5.37 0.03 22.22
C ALA A 468 -4.25 1.03 22.52
N GLY A 469 -3.13 0.93 21.80
CA GLY A 469 -2.00 1.86 21.86
C GLY A 469 -2.37 3.26 21.41
N LEU A 470 -3.09 3.40 20.30
CA LEU A 470 -3.62 4.70 19.85
C LEU A 470 -4.59 5.30 20.86
N PHE A 471 -5.55 4.52 21.39
CA PHE A 471 -6.51 5.00 22.37
C PHE A 471 -5.82 5.45 23.65
N ALA A 472 -4.85 4.68 24.15
CA ALA A 472 -4.04 5.07 25.30
C ALA A 472 -3.22 6.34 25.03
N TYR A 473 -2.62 6.45 23.85
CA TYR A 473 -1.88 7.65 23.44
C TYR A 473 -2.77 8.90 23.37
N VAL A 474 -3.96 8.81 22.76
CA VAL A 474 -4.91 9.91 22.68
C VAL A 474 -5.49 10.26 24.04
N TRP A 475 -5.75 9.28 24.90
CA TRP A 475 -6.18 9.50 26.28
C TRP A 475 -5.11 10.25 27.08
N GLU A 476 -3.83 9.88 26.95
CA GLU A 476 -2.72 10.61 27.56
C GLU A 476 -2.61 12.04 27.00
N LEU A 477 -2.66 12.20 25.67
CA LEU A 477 -2.57 13.49 24.98
C LEU A 477 -3.69 14.46 25.41
N THR A 478 -4.89 13.93 25.68
CA THR A 478 -6.07 14.71 26.08
C THR A 478 -6.21 14.89 27.59
N GLY A 479 -5.16 14.56 28.36
CA GLY A 479 -5.11 14.83 29.79
C GLY A 479 -5.82 13.80 30.66
N LYS A 480 -5.95 12.55 30.18
CA LYS A 480 -6.37 11.38 30.96
C LYS A 480 -7.78 11.46 31.56
N SER A 481 -8.72 12.06 30.83
CA SER A 481 -10.08 12.36 31.32
C SER A 481 -11.21 11.64 30.58
N ASP A 482 -10.96 11.08 29.40
CA ASP A 482 -11.98 10.38 28.62
C ASP A 482 -12.12 8.92 29.10
N GLU A 483 -13.04 8.72 30.05
CA GLU A 483 -13.34 7.40 30.63
C GLU A 483 -13.97 6.42 29.61
N ARG A 484 -14.64 6.91 28.57
CA ARG A 484 -15.19 6.05 27.51
C ARG A 484 -14.07 5.51 26.64
N LEU A 485 -13.13 6.37 26.25
CA LEU A 485 -11.92 5.94 25.53
C LEU A 485 -11.10 4.96 26.36
N ALA A 486 -10.95 5.20 27.66
CA ALA A 486 -10.26 4.30 28.58
C ALA A 486 -10.92 2.92 28.65
N LYS A 487 -12.25 2.86 28.82
CA LYS A 487 -13.01 1.59 28.79
C LYS A 487 -12.79 0.82 27.49
N GLN A 488 -12.81 1.51 26.35
CA GLN A 488 -12.64 0.88 25.04
C GLN A 488 -11.22 0.38 24.79
N ALA A 489 -10.21 1.11 25.26
CA ALA A 489 -8.82 0.64 25.26
C ALA A 489 -8.65 -0.63 26.10
N ARG A 490 -9.24 -0.68 27.32
CA ARG A 490 -9.21 -1.88 28.19
C ARG A 490 -9.83 -3.09 27.51
N LYS A 491 -10.99 -2.91 26.87
CA LYS A 491 -11.66 -3.99 26.14
C LYS A 491 -10.84 -4.52 24.96
N ALA A 492 -10.24 -3.62 24.17
CA ALA A 492 -9.32 -4.03 23.11
C ALA A 492 -8.13 -4.82 23.68
N MET A 493 -7.51 -4.34 24.76
CA MET A 493 -6.41 -5.05 25.42
C MET A 493 -6.84 -6.46 25.87
N ASP A 494 -7.94 -6.57 26.60
CA ASP A 494 -8.45 -7.85 27.11
C ASP A 494 -8.77 -8.83 25.98
N PHE A 495 -9.50 -8.38 24.96
CA PHE A 495 -9.87 -9.27 23.86
C PHE A 495 -8.62 -9.86 23.17
N TYR A 496 -7.63 -9.03 22.85
CA TYR A 496 -6.50 -9.49 22.07
C TYR A 496 -5.49 -10.31 22.89
N LEU A 497 -5.29 -9.99 24.17
CA LEU A 497 -4.47 -10.81 25.07
C LEU A 497 -5.01 -12.24 25.18
N HIS A 498 -6.33 -12.39 25.29
CA HIS A 498 -6.97 -13.69 25.53
C HIS A 498 -7.34 -14.46 24.25
N ASN A 499 -7.60 -13.77 23.13
CA ASN A 499 -8.18 -14.41 21.94
C ASN A 499 -7.28 -14.38 20.69
N ARG A 500 -6.28 -13.49 20.63
CA ARG A 500 -5.42 -13.33 19.43
C ARG A 500 -3.99 -13.78 19.62
N ILE A 501 -3.51 -13.86 20.85
CA ILE A 501 -2.19 -14.43 21.13
C ILE A 501 -2.26 -15.96 21.16
N GLN A 502 -1.31 -16.60 20.50
CA GLN A 502 -1.23 -18.05 20.38
C GLN A 502 0.08 -18.58 20.97
N THR A 503 0.04 -19.82 21.48
CA THR A 503 1.21 -20.54 22.03
C THR A 503 1.43 -21.90 21.39
N ALA A 504 0.44 -22.40 20.65
CA ALA A 504 0.55 -23.59 19.83
C ALA A 504 1.02 -23.20 18.42
N ASP A 505 2.05 -23.89 17.91
CA ASP A 505 2.65 -23.56 16.61
C ASP A 505 1.61 -23.54 15.48
N ASN A 506 1.67 -22.50 14.64
CA ASN A 506 0.88 -22.44 13.43
C ASN A 506 1.31 -23.57 12.46
N PRO A 507 0.40 -24.51 12.11
CA PRO A 507 0.69 -25.59 11.19
C PRO A 507 1.21 -25.15 9.82
N ALA A 508 0.81 -23.97 9.33
CA ALA A 508 1.25 -23.39 8.06
C ALA A 508 2.69 -22.86 8.11
N ASN A 509 3.24 -22.63 9.31
CA ASN A 509 4.58 -22.10 9.54
C ASN A 509 5.51 -23.07 10.26
N ALA A 510 5.17 -24.36 10.27
CA ALA A 510 5.99 -25.40 10.89
C ALA A 510 7.43 -25.47 10.30
N ASP A 511 7.63 -25.10 9.03
CA ASP A 511 8.97 -25.05 8.42
C ASP A 511 9.73 -23.75 8.74
N LYS A 512 9.08 -22.79 9.41
CA LYS A 512 9.64 -21.49 9.78
C LYS A 512 10.07 -21.42 11.25
N VAL A 513 9.62 -22.33 12.10
CA VAL A 513 10.07 -22.44 13.49
C VAL A 513 11.38 -23.26 13.62
N LEU A 514 12.25 -22.84 14.52
CA LEU A 514 13.48 -23.50 14.95
C LEU A 514 13.24 -24.49 16.09
N VAL A 515 12.27 -24.18 16.96
CA VAL A 515 11.89 -24.99 18.12
C VAL A 515 10.39 -25.27 18.04
N ALA A 516 10.04 -26.52 17.71
CA ALA A 516 8.64 -26.93 17.67
C ALA A 516 8.04 -27.02 19.07
N ASN A 517 6.76 -26.68 19.20
CA ASN A 517 5.98 -26.68 20.44
C ASN A 517 6.66 -25.92 21.58
N SER A 518 7.24 -24.76 21.27
CA SER A 518 7.97 -23.95 22.26
C SER A 518 7.10 -23.43 23.40
N GLY A 519 5.79 -23.29 23.17
CA GLY A 519 4.86 -22.64 24.09
C GLY A 519 5.03 -21.11 24.18
N ALA A 520 5.96 -20.53 23.42
CA ALA A 520 6.16 -19.08 23.40
C ALA A 520 4.99 -18.38 22.68
N ALA A 521 4.57 -17.25 23.24
CA ALA A 521 3.49 -16.43 22.71
C ALA A 521 3.88 -15.79 21.38
N TYR A 522 2.99 -15.84 20.41
CA TYR A 522 3.12 -15.13 19.14
C TYR A 522 1.75 -14.67 18.64
N MET A 523 1.74 -13.75 17.69
CA MET A 523 0.51 -13.32 17.02
C MET A 523 0.45 -13.92 15.61
N PRO A 524 -0.53 -14.78 15.32
CA PRO A 524 -0.67 -15.34 13.99
C PRO A 524 -1.11 -14.25 13.02
N TYR A 525 -0.66 -14.27 11.77
CA TYR A 525 -1.12 -13.28 10.79
C TYR A 525 -2.63 -13.32 10.56
N SER A 526 -3.21 -14.52 10.58
CA SER A 526 -4.64 -14.74 10.45
C SER A 526 -5.17 -15.60 11.60
N VAL A 527 -6.37 -15.30 12.08
CA VAL A 527 -7.10 -16.11 13.08
C VAL A 527 -7.33 -17.54 12.56
N SER A 528 -7.21 -17.78 11.26
CA SER A 528 -7.28 -19.13 10.69
C SER A 528 -5.97 -19.92 10.72
N GLY A 529 -4.83 -19.28 10.95
CA GLY A 529 -3.50 -19.90 10.86
C GLY A 529 -3.10 -20.33 9.44
N SER A 530 -3.65 -19.71 8.41
CA SER A 530 -3.55 -20.20 7.03
C SER A 530 -2.38 -19.67 6.21
N THR A 531 -1.67 -18.65 6.70
CA THR A 531 -0.67 -17.94 5.90
C THR A 531 0.74 -18.41 6.21
N THR A 532 1.52 -18.58 5.14
CA THR A 532 2.92 -19.00 5.24
C THR A 532 3.83 -17.78 5.37
N GLY A 533 4.74 -17.79 6.35
CA GLY A 533 5.78 -16.80 6.59
C GLY A 533 5.31 -15.49 7.23
N ALA A 534 4.01 -15.27 7.42
CA ALA A 534 3.49 -13.97 7.86
C ALA A 534 3.34 -13.81 9.39
N ASP A 535 3.46 -14.90 10.16
CA ASP A 535 3.37 -14.79 11.64
C ASP A 535 4.55 -14.00 12.24
N TYR A 536 5.72 -14.01 11.58
CA TYR A 536 6.87 -13.19 11.99
C TYR A 536 6.54 -11.69 11.95
N PRO A 537 6.12 -11.11 10.81
CA PRO A 537 5.70 -9.70 10.77
C PRO A 537 4.63 -9.37 11.80
N THR A 538 3.57 -10.18 11.87
CA THR A 538 2.44 -9.87 12.75
C THR A 538 2.85 -9.91 14.22
N THR A 539 3.74 -10.84 14.60
CA THR A 539 4.29 -10.86 15.95
C THR A 539 5.24 -9.69 16.22
N ALA A 540 6.00 -9.25 15.21
CA ALA A 540 6.87 -8.07 15.33
C ALA A 540 6.05 -6.78 15.59
N PHE A 541 5.04 -6.53 14.77
CA PHE A 541 4.09 -5.43 14.99
C PHE A 541 3.33 -5.59 16.31
N GLY A 542 2.95 -6.82 16.67
CA GLY A 542 2.22 -7.08 17.91
C GLY A 542 3.04 -6.79 19.14
N LEU A 543 4.33 -7.10 19.13
CA LEU A 543 5.26 -6.72 20.18
C LEU A 543 5.37 -5.19 20.29
N HIS A 544 5.61 -4.50 19.17
CA HIS A 544 5.74 -3.03 19.15
C HIS A 544 4.46 -2.33 19.64
N ASN A 545 3.30 -2.74 19.12
CA ASN A 545 2.03 -2.12 19.45
C ASN A 545 1.59 -2.45 20.88
N LEU A 546 1.83 -3.68 21.37
CA LEU A 546 1.59 -4.02 22.78
C LEU A 546 2.53 -3.24 23.71
N ALA A 547 3.82 -3.14 23.38
CA ALA A 547 4.76 -2.33 24.16
C ALA A 547 4.33 -0.86 24.22
N SER A 548 3.89 -0.30 23.08
CA SER A 548 3.39 1.08 23.00
C SER A 548 2.10 1.27 23.81
N ALA A 549 1.18 0.31 23.76
CA ALA A 549 -0.02 0.32 24.60
C ALA A 549 0.34 0.29 26.08
N LEU A 550 1.27 -0.57 26.51
CA LEU A 550 1.73 -0.62 27.89
C LEU A 550 2.43 0.69 28.31
N THR A 551 3.17 1.34 27.42
CA THR A 551 3.84 2.62 27.68
C THR A 551 2.83 3.74 27.96
N TYR A 552 1.89 3.97 27.04
CA TYR A 552 0.90 5.05 27.19
C TYR A 552 -0.22 4.71 28.19
N GLY A 553 -0.39 3.43 28.50
CA GLY A 553 -1.49 2.91 29.31
C GLY A 553 -1.21 2.70 30.80
N GLN A 554 -0.10 3.19 31.35
CA GLN A 554 0.30 2.94 32.76
C GLN A 554 -0.79 3.30 33.80
N ASP A 555 -1.52 4.40 33.59
CA ASP A 555 -2.63 4.83 34.45
C ASP A 555 -4.01 4.43 33.89
N LEU A 556 -4.03 3.89 32.67
CA LEU A 556 -5.26 3.50 31.97
C LEU A 556 -5.60 2.05 32.23
N PHE A 557 -4.64 1.12 32.15
CA PHE A 557 -4.88 -0.31 32.28
C PHE A 557 -4.83 -0.79 33.74
N THR A 558 -5.50 -1.91 34.03
CA THR A 558 -5.44 -2.51 35.37
C THR A 558 -4.06 -3.13 35.63
N PRO A 559 -3.66 -3.30 36.90
CA PRO A 559 -2.42 -4.00 37.24
C PRO A 559 -2.31 -5.40 36.62
N GLU A 560 -3.44 -6.12 36.53
CA GLU A 560 -3.51 -7.44 35.91
C GLU A 560 -3.24 -7.37 34.40
N GLN A 561 -3.88 -6.43 33.69
CA GLN A 561 -3.66 -6.20 32.25
C GLN A 561 -2.20 -5.82 31.96
N LEU A 562 -1.61 -4.93 32.76
CA LEU A 562 -0.21 -4.54 32.63
C LEU A 562 0.74 -5.73 32.88
N SER A 563 0.46 -6.54 33.90
CA SER A 563 1.26 -7.72 34.23
C SER A 563 1.18 -8.80 33.16
N GLU A 564 -0.02 -9.10 32.66
CA GLU A 564 -0.23 -10.07 31.59
C GLU A 564 0.39 -9.58 30.27
N GLY A 565 0.09 -8.35 29.86
CA GLY A 565 0.66 -7.73 28.66
C GLY A 565 2.19 -7.73 28.69
N LYS A 566 2.80 -7.41 29.84
CA LYS A 566 4.25 -7.57 30.04
C LYS A 566 4.70 -8.99 29.74
N ALA A 567 4.11 -9.99 30.40
CA ALA A 567 4.51 -11.39 30.24
C ALA A 567 4.41 -11.85 28.78
N LYS A 568 3.34 -11.46 28.08
CA LYS A 568 3.16 -11.76 26.65
C LYS A 568 4.18 -11.05 25.77
N ALA A 569 4.48 -9.78 26.01
CA ALA A 569 5.48 -9.03 25.25
C ALA A 569 6.88 -9.66 25.35
N TYR A 570 7.33 -10.03 26.56
CA TYR A 570 8.59 -10.76 26.74
C TYR A 570 8.58 -12.10 26.00
N SER A 571 7.46 -12.83 26.03
CA SER A 571 7.33 -14.10 25.34
C SER A 571 7.31 -13.96 23.81
N MET A 572 6.73 -12.88 23.26
CA MET A 572 6.80 -12.55 21.83
C MET A 572 8.23 -12.20 21.39
N TRP A 573 8.98 -11.45 22.20
CA TRP A 573 10.39 -11.19 21.94
C TRP A 573 11.22 -12.48 21.88
N ASP A 574 11.00 -13.39 22.83
CA ASP A 574 11.62 -14.71 22.80
C ASP A 574 11.18 -15.53 21.59
N TRP A 575 9.91 -15.46 21.20
CA TRP A 575 9.43 -16.15 20.00
C TRP A 575 10.15 -15.63 18.74
N LEU A 576 10.22 -14.31 18.58
CA LEU A 576 10.85 -13.61 17.45
C LEU A 576 12.36 -13.85 17.36
N THR A 577 13.04 -14.03 18.49
CA THR A 577 14.50 -14.16 18.52
C THR A 577 15.00 -15.59 18.70
N ARG A 578 14.20 -16.52 19.24
CA ARG A 578 14.67 -17.88 19.58
C ARG A 578 13.84 -19.00 18.97
N VAL A 579 12.55 -18.79 18.76
CA VAL A 579 11.63 -19.84 18.30
C VAL A 579 11.48 -19.83 16.79
N THR A 580 11.46 -18.67 16.16
CA THR A 580 11.25 -18.54 14.71
C THR A 580 12.53 -18.20 13.95
N LYS A 581 12.61 -18.60 12.67
CA LYS A 581 13.68 -18.17 11.78
C LYS A 581 13.66 -16.65 11.62
N PHE A 582 14.84 -16.06 11.52
CA PHE A 582 14.98 -14.62 11.31
C PHE A 582 14.30 -14.17 10.00
N SER A 583 13.46 -13.13 10.08
CA SER A 583 12.75 -12.49 8.96
C SER A 583 12.25 -13.50 7.91
N THR A 584 11.20 -14.25 8.23
CA THR A 584 10.71 -15.37 7.40
C THR A 584 10.24 -14.96 6.00
N GLN A 585 9.97 -13.68 5.77
CA GLN A 585 9.65 -13.10 4.45
C GLN A 585 10.84 -12.41 3.77
N ASN A 586 11.99 -12.32 4.45
CA ASN A 586 13.13 -11.45 4.09
C ASN A 586 12.71 -9.97 3.95
N SER A 587 11.86 -9.53 4.88
CA SER A 587 11.37 -8.15 5.01
C SER A 587 12.06 -7.51 6.22
N GLN A 588 12.97 -6.57 5.98
CA GLN A 588 13.90 -6.07 7.02
C GLN A 588 13.30 -4.95 7.87
N ASN A 589 12.40 -4.16 7.31
CA ASN A 589 11.51 -3.26 8.07
C ASN A 589 10.81 -4.01 9.21
N GLN A 590 10.19 -5.15 8.94
CA GLN A 590 9.50 -5.95 9.96
C GLN A 590 10.46 -6.48 11.05
N ALA A 591 11.71 -6.74 10.70
CA ALA A 591 12.74 -7.12 11.66
C ALA A 591 13.18 -5.92 12.52
N LEU A 592 13.19 -4.70 11.96
CA LEU A 592 13.41 -3.45 12.72
C LEU A 592 12.23 -3.17 13.66
N VAL A 593 10.98 -3.40 13.25
CA VAL A 593 9.81 -3.29 14.14
C VAL A 593 9.91 -4.25 15.33
N ALA A 594 10.39 -5.49 15.13
CA ALA A 594 10.64 -6.41 16.23
C ALA A 594 11.69 -5.86 17.22
N LEU A 595 12.77 -5.28 16.70
CA LEU A 595 13.82 -4.63 17.50
C LEU A 595 13.27 -3.43 18.28
N LEU A 596 12.45 -2.60 17.64
CA LEU A 596 11.76 -1.46 18.26
C LEU A 596 10.90 -1.90 19.45
N GLY A 597 10.04 -2.90 19.26
CA GLY A 597 9.20 -3.41 20.34
C GLY A 597 10.01 -3.99 21.52
N GLY A 598 11.13 -4.67 21.24
CA GLY A 598 12.06 -5.13 22.28
C GLY A 598 12.71 -3.98 23.06
N ILE A 599 13.11 -2.90 22.36
CA ILE A 599 13.70 -1.70 22.96
C ILE A 599 12.67 -0.96 23.83
N GLN A 600 11.46 -0.75 23.32
CA GLN A 600 10.37 -0.14 24.08
C GLN A 600 10.09 -0.91 25.37
N LEU A 601 10.07 -2.25 25.30
CA LEU A 601 9.88 -3.11 26.47
C LEU A 601 11.03 -2.98 27.49
N ALA A 602 12.28 -2.94 27.01
CA ALA A 602 13.46 -2.81 27.84
C ALA A 602 13.53 -1.44 28.53
N VAL A 603 13.08 -0.37 27.86
CA VAL A 603 13.01 0.99 28.39
C VAL A 603 11.86 1.11 29.39
N LEU A 604 10.65 0.67 29.03
CA LEU A 604 9.45 0.76 29.87
C LEU A 604 9.66 0.12 31.26
N TYR A 605 10.34 -1.02 31.31
CA TYR A 605 10.57 -1.77 32.54
C TYR A 605 11.99 -1.64 33.11
N ASP A 606 12.83 -0.79 32.53
CA ASP A 606 14.24 -0.60 32.91
C ASP A 606 15.02 -1.93 33.04
N ASP A 607 14.86 -2.84 32.07
CA ASP A 607 15.43 -4.19 32.13
C ASP A 607 16.87 -4.22 31.55
N ALA A 608 17.86 -4.15 32.45
CA ALA A 608 19.27 -4.17 32.07
C ALA A 608 19.70 -5.45 31.31
N ALA A 609 19.09 -6.61 31.61
CA ALA A 609 19.43 -7.86 30.94
C ALA A 609 18.92 -7.86 29.49
N LEU A 610 17.70 -7.39 29.27
CA LEU A 610 17.12 -7.24 27.95
C LEU A 610 17.86 -6.17 27.12
N LYS A 611 18.25 -5.03 27.73
CA LYS A 611 19.08 -4.01 27.06
C LYS A 611 20.41 -4.60 26.54
N ASN A 612 21.10 -5.38 27.39
CA ASN A 612 22.34 -6.06 27.01
C ASN A 612 22.11 -7.14 25.93
N GLN A 613 21.01 -7.90 26.02
CA GLN A 613 20.64 -8.88 25.00
C GLN A 613 20.39 -8.19 23.66
N ILE A 614 19.65 -7.09 23.62
CA ILE A 614 19.37 -6.33 22.41
C ILE A 614 20.66 -5.81 21.79
N TYR A 615 21.55 -5.20 22.58
CA TYR A 615 22.86 -4.75 22.11
C TYR A 615 23.66 -5.89 21.46
N THR A 616 23.74 -7.04 22.14
CA THR A 616 24.52 -8.19 21.66
C THR A 616 23.88 -8.80 20.41
N TYR A 617 22.55 -8.95 20.38
CA TYR A 617 21.80 -9.43 19.22
C TYR A 617 22.00 -8.52 18.01
N TYR A 618 22.01 -7.20 18.23
CA TYR A 618 22.20 -6.23 17.15
C TYR A 618 23.61 -6.24 16.56
N THR A 619 24.63 -6.38 17.42
CA THR A 619 26.04 -6.13 17.07
C THR A 619 26.90 -7.38 16.85
N GLN A 620 26.50 -8.54 17.38
CA GLN A 620 27.33 -9.76 17.39
C GLN A 620 26.55 -11.03 17.04
N GLY A 621 25.26 -11.09 17.36
CA GLY A 621 24.50 -12.35 17.39
C GLY A 621 24.62 -13.04 18.76
N ILE A 622 23.72 -13.99 19.04
CA ILE A 622 23.63 -14.66 20.35
C ILE A 622 23.41 -16.17 20.18
N PRO A 623 24.29 -17.04 20.71
CA PRO A 623 24.07 -18.48 20.68
C PRO A 623 22.69 -18.89 21.21
N GLY A 624 22.01 -19.80 20.49
CA GLY A 624 20.66 -20.24 20.84
C GLY A 624 19.54 -19.25 20.46
N THR A 625 19.85 -18.21 19.69
CA THR A 625 18.86 -17.40 18.95
C THR A 625 18.81 -17.83 17.49
N ASN A 626 17.94 -17.20 16.71
CA ASN A 626 17.85 -17.35 15.27
C ASN A 626 18.99 -16.65 14.51
N LEU A 627 19.88 -15.95 15.21
CA LEU A 627 21.14 -15.37 14.73
C LEU A 627 22.30 -15.73 15.69
N PRO A 628 22.76 -17.00 15.69
CA PRO A 628 23.69 -17.49 16.70
C PRO A 628 25.12 -16.94 16.58
N ASP A 629 25.55 -16.60 15.37
CA ASP A 629 26.93 -16.27 15.01
C ASP A 629 27.04 -15.10 14.01
N ILE A 630 25.93 -14.39 13.77
CA ILE A 630 25.88 -13.24 12.88
C ILE A 630 25.08 -12.11 13.56
N ALA A 631 25.56 -10.88 13.45
CA ALA A 631 24.86 -9.71 13.98
C ALA A 631 23.57 -9.46 13.20
N PHE A 632 22.50 -9.02 13.87
CA PHE A 632 21.27 -8.55 13.21
C PHE A 632 21.58 -7.56 12.09
N ARG A 633 22.42 -6.55 12.38
CA ARG A 633 22.73 -5.48 11.42
C ARG A 633 23.46 -5.99 10.18
N ASP A 634 24.19 -7.10 10.29
CA ASP A 634 24.90 -7.71 9.16
C ASP A 634 23.96 -8.63 8.36
N LYS A 635 23.01 -9.27 9.04
CA LYS A 635 21.99 -10.12 8.39
C LYS A 635 20.90 -9.32 7.70
N ALA A 636 20.53 -8.17 8.26
CA ALA A 636 19.42 -7.35 7.81
C ALA A 636 19.80 -6.30 6.75
N ARG A 637 21.10 -6.04 6.56
CA ARG A 637 21.58 -5.04 5.60
C ARG A 637 22.32 -5.66 4.44
N GLU A 638 22.16 -5.05 3.27
CA GLU A 638 22.91 -5.38 2.06
C GLU A 638 23.62 -4.14 1.53
N VAL A 639 24.79 -4.34 0.92
CA VAL A 639 25.53 -3.24 0.28
C VAL A 639 24.93 -2.97 -1.10
N VAL A 640 24.26 -1.84 -1.24
CA VAL A 640 23.62 -1.38 -2.46
C VAL A 640 24.19 -0.03 -2.84
N ASP A 641 24.69 0.09 -4.07
CA ASP A 641 25.31 1.32 -4.58
C ASP A 641 26.40 1.89 -3.64
N GLY A 642 27.14 1.00 -2.97
CA GLY A 642 28.23 1.37 -2.04
C GLY A 642 27.77 1.78 -0.64
N LYS A 643 26.48 1.63 -0.31
CA LYS A 643 25.89 1.93 1.00
C LYS A 643 25.28 0.67 1.61
N ALA A 644 25.56 0.39 2.88
CA ALA A 644 24.92 -0.70 3.62
C ALA A 644 23.53 -0.26 4.09
N ILE A 645 22.48 -0.76 3.45
CA ILE A 645 21.10 -0.36 3.73
C ILE A 645 20.26 -1.54 4.20
N PHE A 646 19.22 -1.27 4.99
CA PHE A 646 18.21 -2.29 5.31
C PHE A 646 17.44 -2.58 4.03
N TYR A 647 17.68 -3.76 3.47
CA TYR A 647 17.31 -4.07 2.10
C TYR A 647 16.27 -5.16 2.04
N GLU A 648 15.14 -4.84 1.41
CA GLU A 648 14.03 -5.78 1.21
C GLU A 648 14.12 -6.42 -0.19
N VAL A 649 13.95 -7.75 -0.22
CA VAL A 649 14.02 -8.71 -1.35
C VAL A 649 14.43 -8.18 -2.74
N ARG A 650 15.57 -8.69 -3.25
CA ARG A 650 16.00 -8.64 -4.68
C ARG A 650 16.12 -7.25 -5.33
N GLY A 651 16.15 -6.16 -4.56
CA GLY A 651 16.57 -4.85 -5.09
C GLY A 651 15.56 -3.99 -5.76
N PHE A 652 14.30 -4.34 -5.56
CA PHE A 652 13.20 -3.65 -6.20
C PHE A 652 12.57 -2.58 -5.31
N ASP A 653 12.90 -2.52 -4.00
CA ASP A 653 12.01 -1.90 -3.02
C ASP A 653 12.60 -0.69 -2.26
N VAL A 654 12.73 0.45 -2.94
CA VAL A 654 13.08 1.72 -2.27
C VAL A 654 11.84 2.35 -1.60
N SER A 655 10.63 1.83 -1.82
CA SER A 655 9.41 2.25 -1.11
C SER A 655 9.52 1.95 0.39
N TYR A 656 9.86 0.72 0.78
CA TYR A 656 10.04 0.39 2.22
C TYR A 656 11.29 0.98 2.87
N ALA A 657 12.12 1.69 2.11
CA ALA A 657 13.20 2.45 2.70
C ALA A 657 12.66 3.59 3.59
N GLY A 658 11.52 4.19 3.21
CA GLY A 658 10.80 5.15 4.06
C GLY A 658 10.35 4.51 5.38
N VAL A 659 9.72 3.33 5.30
CA VAL A 659 9.29 2.54 6.49
C VAL A 659 10.48 2.23 7.41
N SER A 660 11.56 1.67 6.86
CA SER A 660 12.73 1.29 7.65
C SER A 660 13.40 2.51 8.30
N LEU A 661 13.44 3.65 7.60
CA LEU A 661 13.93 4.90 8.17
C LEU A 661 13.03 5.38 9.30
N SER A 662 11.72 5.23 9.16
CA SER A 662 10.80 5.54 10.26
C SER A 662 11.00 4.66 11.47
N ASP A 663 11.15 3.34 11.28
CA ASP A 663 11.46 2.39 12.36
C ASP A 663 12.75 2.80 13.10
N LEU A 664 13.80 3.15 12.35
CA LEU A 664 15.07 3.57 12.92
C LEU A 664 14.95 4.90 13.68
N ALA A 665 14.16 5.85 13.17
CA ALA A 665 13.91 7.11 13.87
C ALA A 665 13.17 6.90 15.20
N GLU A 666 12.17 6.02 15.22
CA GLU A 666 11.48 5.62 16.44
C GLU A 666 12.43 4.93 17.42
N ILE A 667 13.23 3.95 16.96
CA ILE A 667 14.23 3.29 17.80
C ILE A 667 15.17 4.31 18.47
N ILE A 668 15.64 5.30 17.70
CA ILE A 668 16.51 6.35 18.22
C ILE A 668 15.79 7.23 19.24
N ASN A 669 14.50 7.50 19.04
CA ASN A 669 13.69 8.30 19.95
C ASN A 669 13.35 7.55 21.26
N GLU A 670 13.27 6.22 21.21
CA GLU A 670 13.01 5.36 22.38
C GLU A 670 14.25 5.16 23.26
N ILE A 671 15.44 5.03 22.68
CA ILE A 671 16.68 4.87 23.47
C ILE A 671 17.07 6.21 24.13
N PRO A 672 17.21 6.31 25.47
CA PRO A 672 17.70 7.52 26.13
C PRO A 672 19.17 7.83 25.76
N GLU A 673 19.55 9.11 25.68
CA GLU A 673 20.90 9.54 25.23
C GLU A 673 22.07 8.97 26.05
N GLU A 674 21.86 8.71 27.35
CA GLU A 674 22.93 8.31 28.28
C GLU A 674 22.65 6.98 29.00
N ASP A 675 21.81 6.10 28.43
CA ASP A 675 21.52 4.79 29.02
C ASP A 675 22.69 3.80 28.83
N ALA A 676 23.49 3.64 29.89
CA ALA A 676 24.65 2.73 29.91
C ALA A 676 24.27 1.27 29.64
N GLY A 677 23.02 0.85 29.89
CA GLY A 677 22.53 -0.50 29.62
C GLY A 677 22.56 -0.86 28.13
N PHE A 678 22.42 0.14 27.25
CA PHE A 678 22.48 -0.03 25.80
C PHE A 678 23.89 0.06 25.21
N GLN A 679 24.93 0.32 26.00
CA GLN A 679 26.35 0.22 25.57
C GLN A 679 26.69 0.96 24.25
N GLY A 680 26.04 2.11 24.01
CA GLY A 680 26.23 2.92 22.81
C GLY A 680 25.40 2.50 21.58
N LEU A 681 24.46 1.56 21.73
CA LEU A 681 23.59 1.07 20.65
C LEU A 681 22.93 2.20 19.85
N LYS A 682 22.47 3.25 20.54
CA LYS A 682 21.83 4.42 19.91
C LYS A 682 22.68 5.03 18.81
N GLN A 683 23.98 5.21 19.05
CA GLN A 683 24.88 5.79 18.06
C GLN A 683 25.13 4.82 16.89
N ILE A 684 25.28 3.52 17.16
CA ILE A 684 25.46 2.49 16.12
C ILE A 684 24.24 2.47 15.18
N ILE A 685 23.03 2.44 15.73
CA ILE A 685 21.78 2.45 14.95
C ILE A 685 21.62 3.78 14.19
N ARG A 686 21.99 4.90 14.83
CA ARG A 686 21.97 6.22 14.19
C ARG A 686 22.91 6.29 12.99
N ASP A 687 24.10 5.71 13.08
CA ASP A 687 25.05 5.66 11.96
C ASP A 687 24.53 4.78 10.82
N ASP A 688 23.92 3.63 11.15
CA ASP A 688 23.31 2.72 10.17
C ASP A 688 22.12 3.37 9.45
N GLY A 689 21.25 4.05 10.19
CA GLY A 689 20.13 4.79 9.60
C GLY A 689 20.57 6.03 8.84
N LYS A 690 21.66 6.70 9.24
CA LYS A 690 22.23 7.83 8.50
C LYS A 690 22.73 7.38 7.13
N GLU A 691 23.44 6.25 7.06
CA GLU A 691 23.91 5.68 5.79
C GLU A 691 22.75 5.36 4.84
N MET A 692 21.67 4.77 5.38
CA MET A 692 20.45 4.49 4.64
C MET A 692 19.71 5.76 4.21
N ALA A 693 19.66 6.80 5.06
CA ALA A 693 19.04 8.07 4.73
C ALA A 693 19.84 8.82 3.65
N GLU A 694 21.17 8.71 3.64
CA GLU A 694 22.02 9.22 2.57
C GLU A 694 21.72 8.52 1.24
N TYR A 695 21.60 7.18 1.25
CA TYR A 695 21.19 6.41 0.09
C TYR A 695 19.81 6.84 -0.43
N PHE A 696 18.81 6.95 0.46
CA PHE A 696 17.46 7.39 0.14
C PHE A 696 17.46 8.80 -0.48
N ASN A 697 18.15 9.75 0.16
CA ASN A 697 18.28 11.11 -0.33
C ASN A 697 18.98 11.19 -1.69
N SER A 698 20.02 10.39 -1.92
CA SER A 698 20.72 10.37 -3.21
C SER A 698 19.84 9.83 -4.34
N ARG A 699 18.87 8.95 -4.06
CA ARG A 699 17.89 8.46 -5.05
C ARG A 699 16.69 9.36 -5.28
N LEU A 700 16.39 10.22 -4.33
CA LEU A 700 15.23 11.11 -4.36
C LEU A 700 15.38 12.19 -5.44
N SER A 701 14.54 12.19 -6.48
CA SER A 701 14.61 13.16 -7.57
C SER A 701 14.39 14.60 -7.08
N ALA A 702 14.71 15.58 -7.92
CA ALA A 702 14.46 17.00 -7.63
C ALA A 702 12.97 17.26 -7.42
N ASP A 703 12.11 16.55 -8.15
CA ASP A 703 10.66 16.62 -8.00
C ASP A 703 10.14 15.76 -6.83
N GLY A 704 11.00 14.93 -6.22
CA GLY A 704 10.66 14.14 -5.04
C GLY A 704 10.24 12.70 -5.32
N TRP A 705 10.40 12.23 -6.56
CA TRP A 705 10.15 10.84 -6.92
C TRP A 705 11.33 9.93 -6.58
N ILE A 706 11.03 8.69 -6.20
CA ILE A 706 11.99 7.61 -6.19
C ILE A 706 11.45 6.49 -7.08
N PHE A 707 12.21 6.10 -8.09
CA PHE A 707 11.89 4.92 -8.88
C PHE A 707 12.35 3.66 -8.13
N ALA A 708 11.37 2.86 -7.72
CA ALA A 708 11.50 1.53 -7.17
C ALA A 708 10.81 0.57 -8.14
N GLY A 709 11.47 -0.51 -8.56
CA GLY A 709 10.87 -1.45 -9.51
C GLY A 709 9.69 -2.22 -8.91
N SER A 710 9.00 -3.03 -9.72
CA SER A 710 7.72 -3.60 -9.34
C SER A 710 7.85 -4.87 -8.47
N ARG A 711 7.60 -4.77 -7.16
CA ARG A 711 7.12 -5.88 -6.33
C ARG A 711 6.28 -5.39 -5.15
N HIS A 712 4.97 -5.31 -5.33
CA HIS A 712 3.93 -5.90 -4.49
C HIS A 712 2.59 -5.58 -5.16
N ASN A 713 1.75 -6.59 -5.24
CA ASN A 713 0.36 -6.61 -5.71
C ASN A 713 -0.60 -5.77 -4.85
N GLU A 714 -0.09 -4.78 -4.13
CA GLU A 714 -0.85 -3.79 -3.35
C GLU A 714 -1.14 -2.56 -4.23
N GLY A 715 -1.47 -2.79 -5.50
CA GLY A 715 -1.85 -1.75 -6.47
C GLY A 715 -3.05 -0.89 -6.05
N GLY A 716 -3.65 -1.15 -4.88
CA GLY A 716 -4.67 -0.34 -4.24
C GLY A 716 -4.33 0.24 -2.86
N GLY A 717 -3.13 0.04 -2.27
CA GLY A 717 -2.88 0.34 -0.85
C GLY A 717 -1.70 1.26 -0.49
N SER A 718 -0.68 1.41 -1.35
CA SER A 718 0.58 2.04 -0.94
C SER A 718 0.54 3.57 -0.79
N SER A 719 -0.48 4.26 -1.31
CA SER A 719 -0.61 5.72 -1.20
C SER A 719 -0.88 6.23 0.21
N PHE A 720 -1.18 5.33 1.15
CA PHE A 720 -1.55 5.66 2.53
C PHE A 720 -0.63 5.01 3.56
N ASN A 721 0.49 4.41 3.14
CA ASN A 721 1.44 3.76 4.04
C ASN A 721 2.26 4.82 4.79
N MET A 722 1.65 5.40 5.82
CA MET A 722 2.18 6.49 6.67
C MET A 722 3.52 6.18 7.30
N GLY A 723 3.81 4.88 7.51
CA GLY A 723 5.12 4.42 7.95
C GLY A 723 6.24 4.91 7.04
N ASN A 724 5.98 5.24 5.78
CA ASN A 724 6.99 5.82 4.89
C ASN A 724 7.46 7.22 5.26
N PHE A 725 6.73 7.94 6.11
CA PHE A 725 6.96 9.35 6.37
C PHE A 725 7.20 9.67 7.84
N SER A 726 6.70 8.84 8.77
CA SER A 726 6.65 9.15 10.19
C SER A 726 8.01 9.55 10.77
N GLY A 727 9.12 8.96 10.32
CA GLY A 727 10.48 9.31 10.77
C GLY A 727 11.32 10.14 9.80
N LEU A 728 10.83 10.49 8.60
CA LEU A 728 11.66 11.19 7.61
C LEU A 728 12.05 12.61 8.04
N SER A 729 11.25 13.27 8.89
CA SER A 729 11.60 14.60 9.41
C SER A 729 12.80 14.56 10.37
N TYR A 730 12.96 13.47 11.13
CA TYR A 730 14.15 13.23 11.94
C TYR A 730 15.40 13.11 11.04
N TRP A 731 15.34 12.26 10.01
CA TRP A 731 16.46 12.09 9.09
C TRP A 731 16.74 13.32 8.25
N ALA A 732 15.71 14.10 7.92
CA ALA A 732 15.86 15.41 7.30
C ALA A 732 16.72 16.34 8.16
N GLN A 733 16.51 16.36 9.48
CA GLN A 733 17.34 17.11 10.42
C GLN A 733 18.77 16.55 10.51
N VAL A 734 18.92 15.21 10.60
CA VAL A 734 20.25 14.56 10.68
C VAL A 734 21.11 14.86 9.44
N LEU A 735 20.51 14.85 8.25
CA LEU A 735 21.20 15.12 6.99
C LEU A 735 21.19 16.59 6.58
N ASN A 736 20.44 17.44 7.27
CA ASN A 736 20.08 18.80 6.85
C ASN A 736 19.51 18.84 5.41
N SER A 737 18.61 17.91 5.07
CA SER A 737 18.12 17.69 3.71
C SER A 737 16.60 17.67 3.64
N ASP A 738 16.03 18.19 2.54
CA ASP A 738 14.58 18.18 2.29
C ASP A 738 14.06 16.78 1.92
N LEU A 739 14.00 15.85 2.88
CA LEU A 739 13.40 14.53 2.65
C LEU A 739 11.87 14.58 2.57
N GLY A 740 11.24 15.68 3.04
CA GLY A 740 9.79 15.87 2.98
C GLY A 740 9.25 16.06 1.57
N ARG A 741 10.12 16.33 0.59
CA ARG A 741 9.73 16.29 -0.83
C ARG A 741 9.37 14.88 -1.33
N PHE A 742 9.64 13.80 -0.57
CA PHE A 742 9.34 12.45 -1.01
C PHE A 742 7.88 12.26 -1.41
N LEU A 743 7.66 11.72 -2.61
CA LEU A 743 6.35 11.48 -3.22
C LEU A 743 6.05 9.98 -3.30
N ILE A 744 4.82 9.60 -2.92
CA ILE A 744 4.26 8.27 -3.17
C ILE A 744 3.03 8.42 -4.06
N LYS A 745 2.88 7.56 -5.06
CA LYS A 745 1.75 7.59 -6.00
C LYS A 745 0.44 7.17 -5.34
N GLY A 746 -0.61 7.98 -5.52
CA GLY A 746 -2.02 7.62 -5.30
C GLY A 746 -3.01 8.63 -5.88
N LEU A 747 -3.29 8.58 -7.19
CA LEU A 747 -4.29 9.46 -7.84
C LEU A 747 -5.68 8.82 -8.00
N ALA A 748 -5.91 7.61 -7.48
CA ALA A 748 -7.07 6.79 -7.88
C ALA A 748 -8.13 6.54 -6.79
N SER A 749 -8.09 7.22 -5.64
CA SER A 749 -9.20 7.09 -4.67
C SER A 749 -9.59 8.45 -4.10
N ALA A 750 -10.65 9.04 -4.65
CA ALA A 750 -11.31 10.24 -4.12
C ALA A 750 -11.97 10.00 -2.74
N THR A 751 -11.94 8.76 -2.26
CA THR A 751 -12.48 8.32 -0.99
C THR A 751 -11.39 7.50 -0.30
N PRO A 752 -10.95 7.84 0.91
CA PRO A 752 -10.12 6.95 1.70
C PRO A 752 -10.94 5.69 1.98
N SER A 753 -10.84 4.66 1.15
CA SER A 753 -11.35 3.34 1.53
C SER A 753 -10.32 2.73 2.48
N TYR A 754 -10.22 3.28 3.68
CA TYR A 754 -9.82 2.48 4.84
C TYR A 754 -10.98 1.50 5.09
N GLY A 755 -11.11 0.54 4.17
CA GLY A 755 -12.18 -0.45 4.14
C GLY A 755 -12.08 -1.40 5.33
N ASP A 756 -10.86 -1.63 5.79
CA ASP A 756 -10.56 -2.60 6.83
C ASP A 756 -10.04 -1.89 8.07
N THR A 757 -10.87 -1.84 9.10
CA THR A 757 -10.51 -1.35 10.44
C THR A 757 -9.39 -2.14 11.08
N ALA A 758 -9.22 -3.40 10.65
CA ALA A 758 -8.05 -4.20 10.99
C ALA A 758 -6.74 -3.54 10.51
N ASN A 759 -6.73 -3.02 9.29
CA ASN A 759 -5.55 -2.32 8.76
C ASN A 759 -5.32 -1.00 9.48
N LEU A 760 -6.38 -0.26 9.82
CA LEU A 760 -6.28 0.96 10.63
C LEU A 760 -5.67 0.66 11.99
N GLY A 761 -6.14 -0.37 12.69
CA GLY A 761 -5.64 -0.75 14.00
C GLY A 761 -4.18 -1.18 13.91
N HIS A 762 -3.83 -2.00 12.93
CA HIS A 762 -2.48 -2.53 12.72
C HIS A 762 -1.42 -1.44 12.56
N ILE A 763 -1.76 -0.38 11.82
CA ILE A 763 -0.83 0.73 11.54
C ILE A 763 -1.03 1.93 12.48
N ALA A 764 -1.92 1.86 13.46
CA ALA A 764 -2.31 3.02 14.26
C ALA A 764 -1.14 3.63 15.05
N VAL A 765 -0.29 2.79 15.64
CA VAL A 765 0.90 3.24 16.38
C VAL A 765 2.00 3.65 15.40
N HIS A 766 2.35 2.75 14.48
CA HIS A 766 3.42 2.93 13.48
C HIS A 766 3.18 4.07 12.48
N GLY A 767 1.92 4.46 12.28
CA GLY A 767 1.49 5.54 11.39
C GLY A 767 1.27 6.87 12.12
N PRO A 768 0.03 7.21 12.50
CA PRO A 768 -0.29 8.54 13.03
C PRO A 768 0.34 8.85 14.39
N VAL A 769 0.50 7.87 15.31
CA VAL A 769 1.15 8.12 16.61
C VAL A 769 2.64 8.43 16.41
N ALA A 770 3.36 7.56 15.69
CA ALA A 770 4.76 7.75 15.34
C ALA A 770 5.03 9.08 14.61
N MET A 771 4.17 9.43 13.66
CA MET A 771 4.28 10.68 12.92
C MET A 771 4.07 11.91 13.83
N HIS A 772 3.10 11.84 14.74
CA HIS A 772 2.88 12.91 15.73
C HIS A 772 4.09 13.07 16.64
N HIS A 773 4.60 11.97 17.19
CA HIS A 773 5.75 11.96 18.07
C HIS A 773 6.99 12.57 17.40
N THR A 774 7.29 12.15 16.17
CA THR A 774 8.46 12.65 15.45
C THR A 774 8.31 14.11 15.04
N LEU A 775 7.18 14.52 14.45
CA LEU A 775 7.00 15.91 13.98
C LEU A 775 6.87 16.92 15.13
N SER A 776 6.39 16.49 16.29
CA SER A 776 6.39 17.34 17.49
C SER A 776 7.80 17.72 17.96
N ARG A 777 8.83 16.94 17.58
CA ARG A 777 10.23 17.13 17.98
C ARG A 777 11.12 17.63 16.85
N TYR A 778 10.86 17.19 15.62
CA TYR A 778 11.70 17.42 14.46
C TYR A 778 10.88 18.02 13.32
N ALA A 779 10.94 19.34 13.19
CA ALA A 779 10.33 20.05 12.07
C ALA A 779 11.00 19.66 10.74
N TRP A 780 10.26 19.77 9.64
CA TRP A 780 10.79 19.53 8.32
C TRP A 780 11.91 20.51 7.94
N VAL A 781 13.00 19.99 7.38
CA VAL A 781 13.98 20.80 6.63
C VAL A 781 13.42 21.03 5.24
N LYS A 782 13.30 22.29 4.81
CA LYS A 782 12.72 22.66 3.50
C LYS A 782 13.76 23.12 2.47
N THR A 783 15.03 23.17 2.87
CA THR A 783 16.10 23.63 1.99
C THR A 783 16.61 22.45 1.17
N GLU A 784 16.40 22.52 -0.16
CA GLU A 784 16.91 21.52 -1.09
C GLU A 784 18.43 21.55 -1.15
N GLN A 785 19.04 20.44 -0.78
CA GLN A 785 20.48 20.26 -0.93
C GLN A 785 20.82 19.99 -2.39
N GLN A 786 21.77 20.77 -2.90
CA GLN A 786 22.47 20.47 -4.15
C GLN A 786 23.43 19.31 -3.89
N LYS A 787 23.53 18.35 -4.81
CA LYS A 787 24.40 17.18 -4.69
C LYS A 787 25.21 16.99 -5.97
N GLN A 788 26.48 16.66 -5.83
CA GLN A 788 27.30 16.22 -6.96
C GLN A 788 28.21 15.08 -6.47
N GLU A 789 27.72 13.86 -6.62
CA GLU A 789 28.35 12.62 -6.15
C GLU A 789 28.51 11.64 -7.34
N ASP A 790 29.19 10.53 -7.09
CA ASP A 790 29.49 9.50 -8.09
C ASP A 790 28.25 8.79 -8.67
N TYR A 791 27.14 8.80 -7.94
CA TYR A 791 25.89 8.12 -8.30
C TYR A 791 24.68 9.06 -8.31
N THR A 792 24.84 10.31 -7.89
CA THR A 792 23.75 11.29 -7.92
C THR A 792 24.28 12.64 -8.29
N PHE A 793 23.50 13.39 -9.04
CA PHE A 793 23.74 14.80 -9.26
C PHE A 793 22.39 15.52 -9.15
N ARG A 794 22.34 16.64 -8.42
CA ARG A 794 21.14 17.45 -8.19
C ARG A 794 21.53 18.93 -8.08
N LYS A 795 20.96 19.75 -8.95
CA LYS A 795 21.04 21.20 -8.85
C LYS A 795 19.67 21.79 -9.16
N GLY A 796 19.16 22.71 -8.35
CA GLY A 796 17.81 23.26 -8.47
C GLY A 796 16.74 22.20 -8.77
N ARG A 797 16.01 22.40 -9.87
CA ARG A 797 14.94 21.52 -10.37
C ARG A 797 15.43 20.43 -11.32
N VAL A 798 16.73 20.13 -11.29
CA VAL A 798 17.36 19.10 -12.12
C VAL A 798 18.04 18.08 -11.23
N SER A 799 17.80 16.79 -11.49
CA SER A 799 18.52 15.71 -10.84
C SER A 799 18.72 14.51 -11.73
N ALA A 800 19.71 13.69 -11.39
CA ALA A 800 20.00 12.41 -12.00
C ALA A 800 20.50 11.44 -10.93
N TYR A 801 19.97 10.22 -10.89
CA TYR A 801 20.54 9.11 -10.14
C TYR A 801 21.11 8.07 -11.10
N PHE A 802 22.29 7.53 -10.81
CA PHE A 802 23.05 6.61 -11.67
C PHE A 802 23.32 5.28 -10.95
N LYS A 803 23.23 4.18 -11.69
CA LYS A 803 23.54 2.83 -11.19
C LYS A 803 25.03 2.66 -10.89
N ASN A 804 25.36 1.87 -9.88
CA ASN A 804 26.76 1.67 -9.53
C ASN A 804 27.58 0.90 -10.58
N GLY A 805 27.03 -0.17 -11.14
CA GLY A 805 27.79 -1.09 -12.00
C GLY A 805 28.20 -0.53 -13.37
N ASN A 806 27.32 0.23 -14.02
CA ASN A 806 27.53 0.72 -15.39
C ASN A 806 27.37 2.25 -15.54
N ARG A 807 27.17 2.97 -14.42
CA ARG A 807 27.00 4.43 -14.36
C ARG A 807 25.93 5.00 -15.29
N GLN A 808 24.97 4.20 -15.69
CA GLN A 808 23.80 4.67 -16.43
C GLN A 808 22.82 5.36 -15.50
N PRO A 809 22.12 6.42 -15.95
CA PRO A 809 21.06 6.96 -15.14
C PRO A 809 19.95 5.91 -14.97
N LEU A 810 19.42 5.83 -13.77
CA LEU A 810 18.21 5.07 -13.45
C LEU A 810 17.00 6.03 -13.39
N THR A 811 17.24 7.27 -12.98
CA THR A 811 16.25 8.34 -13.00
C THR A 811 16.89 9.67 -13.39
N LEU A 812 16.18 10.47 -14.17
CA LEU A 812 16.46 11.90 -14.41
C LEU A 812 15.19 12.68 -14.08
N SER A 813 15.31 13.87 -13.53
CA SER A 813 14.18 14.77 -13.30
C SER A 813 14.59 16.15 -13.74
N VAL A 814 13.76 16.78 -14.58
CA VAL A 814 13.98 18.11 -15.13
C VAL A 814 12.66 18.88 -15.08
N SER A 815 12.60 19.87 -14.21
CA SER A 815 11.52 20.85 -14.16
C SER A 815 10.11 20.26 -14.05
N GLY A 816 9.89 19.20 -13.26
CA GLY A 816 8.59 18.53 -13.10
C GLY A 816 8.38 17.35 -14.05
N THR A 817 9.37 17.02 -14.88
CA THR A 817 9.33 15.88 -15.78
C THR A 817 10.36 14.85 -15.34
N ASP A 818 9.90 13.71 -14.82
CA ASP A 818 10.72 12.56 -14.43
C ASP A 818 10.84 11.55 -15.58
N PHE A 819 12.05 11.04 -15.75
CA PHE A 819 12.47 10.02 -16.70
C PHE A 819 13.05 8.85 -15.87
N THR A 820 12.61 7.61 -16.07
CA THR A 820 13.14 6.35 -15.46
C THR A 820 14.18 5.56 -16.32
N GLU A 821 14.20 4.22 -16.38
CA GLU A 821 15.03 3.45 -17.34
C GLU A 821 14.19 2.79 -18.46
N GLN A 822 14.75 2.57 -19.67
CA GLN A 822 14.09 1.81 -20.75
C GLN A 822 14.61 0.37 -20.82
N LEU A 823 13.71 -0.56 -21.16
CA LEU A 823 14.00 -1.99 -21.37
C LEU A 823 13.89 -2.34 -22.86
N ILE A 824 14.86 -3.09 -23.40
CA ILE A 824 14.86 -3.54 -24.79
C ILE A 824 15.03 -5.04 -24.88
N ASP A 825 14.16 -5.71 -25.64
CA ASP A 825 14.40 -7.07 -26.12
C ASP A 825 15.39 -7.02 -27.29
N THR A 826 16.57 -7.59 -27.10
CA THR A 826 17.62 -7.63 -28.14
C THR A 826 17.36 -8.70 -29.21
N GLY A 827 16.28 -9.48 -29.10
CA GLY A 827 15.95 -10.57 -30.01
C GLY A 827 16.85 -11.80 -29.85
N THR A 828 17.82 -11.78 -28.95
CA THR A 828 18.61 -12.97 -28.57
C THR A 828 17.94 -13.70 -27.42
N ARG A 829 17.93 -15.04 -27.46
CA ARG A 829 17.44 -15.88 -26.36
C ARG A 829 18.59 -16.52 -25.61
N THR A 830 18.54 -16.46 -24.29
CA THR A 830 19.39 -17.24 -23.38
C THR A 830 18.61 -18.46 -22.86
N ALA A 831 19.27 -19.36 -22.13
CA ALA A 831 18.60 -20.46 -21.43
C ALA A 831 17.52 -19.98 -20.44
N ALA A 832 17.57 -18.71 -20.02
CA ALA A 832 16.61 -18.09 -19.10
C ALA A 832 15.46 -17.34 -19.81
N GLY A 833 15.41 -17.31 -21.15
CA GLY A 833 14.41 -16.57 -21.92
C GLY A 833 15.02 -15.49 -22.84
N PRO A 834 14.18 -14.63 -23.46
CA PRO A 834 14.66 -13.47 -24.23
C PRO A 834 15.61 -12.61 -23.39
N LYS A 835 16.71 -12.20 -24.01
CA LYS A 835 17.71 -11.31 -23.41
C LYS A 835 17.16 -9.89 -23.46
N ILE A 836 16.54 -9.49 -22.35
CA ILE A 836 16.09 -8.12 -22.11
C ILE A 836 17.25 -7.34 -21.51
N ASP A 837 17.82 -6.41 -22.28
CA ASP A 837 18.86 -5.51 -21.81
C ASP A 837 18.20 -4.23 -21.27
N ARG A 838 18.62 -3.77 -20.08
CA ARG A 838 18.19 -2.50 -19.47
C ARG A 838 19.22 -1.44 -19.81
N VAL A 839 18.85 -0.38 -20.53
CA VAL A 839 19.90 0.40 -21.19
C VAL A 839 19.59 1.87 -21.37
N MET A 840 20.62 2.69 -21.16
CA MET A 840 20.75 4.04 -21.72
C MET A 840 22.12 4.19 -22.39
N GLY A 841 22.17 4.36 -23.73
CA GLY A 841 23.42 4.44 -24.49
C GLY A 841 23.20 4.43 -26.00
N MET A 842 24.27 4.21 -26.79
CA MET A 842 24.17 4.16 -28.25
C MET A 842 23.65 2.78 -28.70
N TYR A 843 22.58 2.80 -29.48
CA TYR A 843 22.03 1.64 -30.16
C TYR A 843 22.04 1.82 -31.67
N PHE A 844 22.34 0.72 -32.35
CA PHE A 844 22.38 0.70 -33.80
C PHE A 844 21.94 -0.64 -34.35
N LYS A 845 21.51 -0.61 -35.60
CA LYS A 845 21.30 -1.82 -36.38
C LYS A 845 22.50 -2.05 -37.29
N ASP A 846 23.10 -3.23 -37.18
CA ASP A 846 24.21 -3.63 -38.05
C ASP A 846 23.73 -3.87 -39.50
N GLY A 847 24.67 -4.12 -40.42
CA GLY A 847 24.37 -4.46 -41.82
C GLY A 847 23.42 -5.66 -42.00
N GLU A 848 23.24 -6.50 -40.96
CA GLU A 848 22.37 -7.68 -40.94
C GLU A 848 21.01 -7.41 -40.25
N ASP A 849 20.68 -6.15 -39.93
CA ASP A 849 19.44 -5.73 -39.24
C ASP A 849 19.31 -6.24 -37.79
N ARG A 850 20.42 -6.65 -37.17
CA ARG A 850 20.43 -7.04 -35.75
C ARG A 850 20.70 -5.83 -34.87
N TRP A 851 20.01 -5.77 -33.74
CA TRP A 851 20.29 -4.78 -32.70
C TRP A 851 21.65 -5.05 -32.07
N GLN A 852 22.46 -4.00 -32.03
CA GLN A 852 23.73 -3.95 -31.35
C GLN A 852 23.71 -2.80 -30.35
N TYR A 853 24.47 -2.98 -29.27
CA TYR A 853 24.55 -2.05 -28.17
C TYR A 853 26.00 -1.85 -27.76
N ASP A 854 26.36 -0.60 -27.51
CA ASP A 854 27.71 -0.22 -27.17
C ASP A 854 27.69 0.83 -26.07
N ASP A 855 27.67 0.38 -24.80
CA ASP A 855 27.95 1.25 -23.68
C ASP A 855 28.32 0.47 -22.39
N VAL A 856 29.54 0.74 -21.91
CA VAL A 856 30.05 0.35 -20.59
C VAL A 856 30.81 1.55 -20.05
N LYS A 857 30.19 2.38 -19.21
CA LYS A 857 30.91 3.46 -18.51
C LYS A 857 31.77 2.86 -17.42
N SER A 858 33.05 3.25 -17.40
CA SER A 858 34.08 2.70 -16.51
C SER A 858 34.63 3.73 -15.52
N THR A 859 34.62 5.01 -15.88
CA THR A 859 35.15 6.10 -15.05
C THR A 859 34.20 7.28 -15.05
N THR A 860 34.06 7.92 -13.90
CA THR A 860 33.30 9.17 -13.72
C THR A 860 34.26 10.27 -13.27
N THR A 861 34.10 11.47 -13.81
CA THR A 861 34.77 12.70 -13.37
C THR A 861 33.72 13.79 -13.19
N ASN A 862 33.54 14.22 -11.94
CA ASN A 862 32.61 15.29 -11.59
C ASN A 862 33.38 16.58 -11.30
N PHE A 863 32.84 17.71 -11.74
CA PHE A 863 33.35 19.03 -11.36
C PHE A 863 32.25 20.09 -11.39
N ALA A 864 32.43 21.15 -10.60
CA ALA A 864 31.52 22.29 -10.56
C ALA A 864 32.21 23.57 -11.01
N THR A 865 31.43 24.47 -11.60
CA THR A 865 31.71 25.90 -11.71
C THR A 865 30.70 26.66 -10.85
N PRO A 866 30.83 27.98 -10.65
CA PRO A 866 29.86 28.73 -9.85
C PRO A 866 28.40 28.55 -10.31
N ASN A 867 28.15 28.43 -11.62
CA ASN A 867 26.79 28.28 -12.15
C ASN A 867 26.43 26.88 -12.63
N TYR A 868 27.40 25.98 -12.84
CA TYR A 868 27.13 24.67 -13.45
C TYR A 868 27.70 23.49 -12.67
N ASP A 869 26.95 22.39 -12.68
CA ASP A 869 27.45 21.08 -12.28
C ASP A 869 27.65 20.24 -13.54
N VAL A 870 28.82 19.59 -13.65
CA VAL A 870 29.18 18.75 -14.79
C VAL A 870 29.59 17.37 -14.31
N ARG A 871 28.96 16.35 -14.87
CA ARG A 871 29.38 14.96 -14.77
C ARG A 871 29.88 14.49 -16.12
N LYS A 872 31.08 13.92 -16.15
CA LYS A 872 31.70 13.29 -17.32
C LYS A 872 31.89 11.80 -17.06
N ASP A 873 31.29 10.95 -17.88
CA ASP A 873 31.49 9.50 -17.87
C ASP A 873 32.26 9.06 -19.12
N ALA A 874 33.24 8.18 -18.94
CA ALA A 874 33.99 7.58 -20.04
C ALA A 874 33.94 6.04 -20.00
N GLY A 875 33.78 5.42 -21.17
CA GLY A 875 33.57 3.98 -21.31
C GLY A 875 34.38 3.35 -22.43
N ILE A 876 34.75 2.08 -22.26
CA ILE A 876 35.41 1.22 -23.25
C ILE A 876 34.71 -0.13 -23.22
N THR A 877 34.24 -0.64 -24.36
CA THR A 877 33.54 -1.93 -24.41
C THR A 877 34.48 -3.12 -24.66
N GLY A 878 34.19 -4.25 -23.99
CA GLY A 878 35.11 -5.38 -23.83
C GLY A 878 35.35 -6.26 -25.06
N THR A 879 34.57 -6.13 -26.14
CA THR A 879 34.69 -7.04 -27.29
C THR A 879 34.90 -6.41 -28.68
N LYS A 880 34.76 -5.09 -28.88
CA LYS A 880 35.20 -4.33 -30.09
C LYS A 880 35.32 -2.81 -29.81
N SER A 881 36.20 -2.46 -28.86
CA SER A 881 37.01 -1.22 -28.71
C SER A 881 36.46 0.21 -28.90
N ASN A 882 35.17 0.46 -29.13
CA ASN A 882 34.65 1.83 -29.23
C ASN A 882 34.79 2.58 -27.90
N ARG A 883 35.11 3.88 -27.97
CA ARG A 883 35.25 4.74 -26.80
C ARG A 883 34.04 5.65 -26.71
N THR A 884 33.39 5.69 -25.55
CA THR A 884 32.26 6.60 -25.31
C THR A 884 32.63 7.65 -24.28
N ARG A 885 32.16 8.89 -24.50
CA ARG A 885 32.22 10.00 -23.55
C ARG A 885 30.84 10.58 -23.40
N GLN A 886 30.35 10.70 -22.17
CA GLN A 886 29.04 11.25 -21.90
C GLN A 886 29.14 12.38 -20.88
N TYR A 887 28.50 13.51 -21.17
CA TYR A 887 28.43 14.67 -20.28
C TYR A 887 26.99 14.92 -19.87
N TYR A 888 26.79 15.13 -18.57
CA TYR A 888 25.57 15.68 -18.01
C TYR A 888 25.92 17.04 -17.43
N VAL A 889 25.37 18.11 -18.01
CA VAL A 889 25.65 19.50 -17.59
C VAL A 889 24.36 20.17 -17.17
N THR A 890 24.35 20.86 -16.04
CA THR A 890 23.17 21.62 -15.60
C THR A 890 23.54 22.95 -14.99
N ASN A 891 22.61 23.90 -15.02
CA ASN A 891 22.60 25.09 -14.14
C ASN A 891 21.53 25.02 -13.04
N GLY A 892 20.83 23.89 -12.94
CA GLY A 892 19.72 23.65 -12.03
C GLY A 892 18.32 23.99 -12.56
N THR A 893 18.22 24.45 -13.80
CA THR A 893 16.95 24.63 -14.52
C THR A 893 16.91 23.76 -15.78
N VAL A 894 18.05 23.64 -16.46
CA VAL A 894 18.22 22.91 -17.72
C VAL A 894 19.19 21.76 -17.51
N LEU A 895 18.96 20.63 -18.19
CA LEU A 895 19.93 19.53 -18.30
C LEU A 895 20.40 19.41 -19.75
N TYR A 896 21.71 19.33 -19.94
CA TYR A 896 22.32 18.89 -21.20
C TYR A 896 22.80 17.45 -21.05
N ASN A 897 22.48 16.60 -22.01
CA ASN A 897 23.07 15.28 -22.20
C ASN A 897 23.86 15.30 -23.51
N VAL A 898 25.17 15.05 -23.42
CA VAL A 898 26.05 14.98 -24.58
C VAL A 898 26.66 13.60 -24.63
N LEU A 899 26.52 12.87 -25.73
CA LEU A 899 27.18 11.58 -25.95
C LEU A 899 28.10 11.70 -27.16
N ALA A 900 29.36 11.33 -27.01
CA ALA A 900 30.33 11.22 -28.10
C ALA A 900 30.86 9.78 -28.17
N VAL A 901 30.87 9.18 -29.36
CA VAL A 901 31.33 7.82 -29.59
C VAL A 901 32.41 7.82 -30.65
N ARG A 902 33.57 7.25 -30.32
CA ARG A 902 34.68 7.03 -31.24
C ARG A 902 34.72 5.59 -31.70
N PHE A 903 34.66 5.37 -33.01
CA PHE A 903 34.80 4.03 -33.57
C PHE A 903 36.26 3.57 -33.54
N SER A 904 36.43 2.28 -33.27
CA SER A 904 37.74 1.66 -33.06
C SER A 904 38.17 0.69 -34.15
N SER A 905 37.30 0.52 -35.13
CA SER A 905 37.53 -0.20 -36.37
C SER A 905 36.56 0.34 -37.41
N GLU A 906 36.67 -0.10 -38.65
CA GLU A 906 35.60 0.09 -39.63
C GLU A 906 34.29 -0.53 -39.11
N GLN A 907 33.18 0.19 -39.30
CA GLN A 907 31.83 -0.20 -38.88
C GLN A 907 30.83 0.11 -39.99
N SER A 908 29.75 -0.66 -40.08
CA SER A 908 28.71 -0.44 -41.07
C SER A 908 27.33 -0.54 -40.41
N TYR A 909 26.58 0.55 -40.43
CA TYR A 909 25.29 0.66 -39.72
C TYR A 909 24.17 1.09 -40.67
N LYS A 910 23.04 0.38 -40.63
CA LYS A 910 21.82 0.80 -41.32
C LYS A 910 21.17 1.99 -40.65
N SER A 911 21.30 2.08 -39.34
CA SER A 911 20.85 3.22 -38.59
C SER A 911 21.52 3.33 -37.23
N LEU A 912 21.91 4.55 -36.86
CA LEU A 912 22.35 4.93 -35.51
C LEU A 912 21.14 5.52 -34.80
N ASN A 913 20.24 4.65 -34.36
CA ASN A 913 18.83 5.04 -34.30
C ASN A 913 18.33 5.51 -32.94
N GLN A 914 19.08 5.35 -31.86
CA GLN A 914 18.46 5.61 -30.56
C GLN A 914 19.45 6.21 -29.57
N LEU A 915 19.26 7.50 -29.27
CA LEU A 915 19.48 8.00 -27.91
C LEU A 915 18.37 7.38 -27.07
N ILE A 916 18.61 6.17 -26.58
CA ILE A 916 17.74 5.64 -25.54
C ILE A 916 18.12 6.35 -24.26
N GLY A 917 17.38 7.42 -24.04
CA GLY A 917 17.43 8.27 -22.86
C GLY A 917 16.05 8.66 -22.37
N LEU A 918 14.97 8.09 -22.94
CA LEU A 918 13.57 8.37 -22.59
C LEU A 918 12.85 7.08 -22.17
N PRO A 919 13.06 6.66 -20.93
CA PRO A 919 12.11 5.86 -20.18
C PRO A 919 10.63 6.24 -20.25
N TYR A 920 9.80 5.29 -19.81
CA TYR A 920 8.35 5.42 -19.61
C TYR A 920 7.95 6.74 -18.95
N MET A 921 6.92 7.35 -19.55
CA MET A 921 6.32 8.63 -19.13
C MET A 921 5.31 8.40 -18.01
N SER A 922 5.29 9.26 -17.00
CA SER A 922 4.13 9.45 -16.12
C SER A 922 3.77 10.94 -16.07
N VAL A 923 2.51 11.26 -16.33
CA VAL A 923 1.95 12.63 -16.27
C VAL A 923 0.85 12.66 -15.20
N SER A 924 0.69 13.77 -14.47
CA SER A 924 -0.44 13.94 -13.53
C SER A 924 -1.70 14.46 -14.23
N ASP A 925 -2.87 13.90 -13.90
CA ASP A 925 -4.14 14.17 -14.59
C ASP A 925 -5.00 15.29 -13.97
N ALA A 926 -5.19 16.43 -14.66
CA ALA A 926 -6.29 17.38 -14.41
C ALA A 926 -7.18 17.62 -15.68
N PRO A 927 -8.53 17.70 -15.60
CA PRO A 927 -9.44 17.86 -16.75
C PRO A 927 -9.72 19.34 -17.14
N TYR A 928 -10.05 19.58 -18.43
CA TYR A 928 -10.26 20.91 -19.05
C TYR A 928 -11.74 21.38 -19.02
N THR A 929 -11.95 22.67 -18.73
CA THR A 929 -13.26 23.37 -18.85
C THR A 929 -13.12 24.55 -19.83
N PRO A 930 -13.99 24.69 -20.85
CA PRO A 930 -13.88 25.78 -21.81
C PRO A 930 -14.08 27.17 -21.19
N GLY A 931 -13.06 28.04 -21.26
CA GLY A 931 -13.16 29.47 -20.93
C GLY A 931 -12.32 30.00 -19.77
N SER A 932 -11.54 29.17 -19.06
CA SER A 932 -10.60 29.66 -18.03
C SER A 932 -9.21 29.97 -18.60
N ILE A 933 -8.53 30.99 -18.04
CA ILE A 933 -7.18 31.39 -18.43
C ILE A 933 -6.16 30.75 -17.47
N ASP A 934 -5.54 29.67 -17.98
CA ASP A 934 -4.26 28.99 -17.65
C ASP A 934 -4.06 28.31 -16.28
N PRO A 935 -3.15 27.31 -16.08
CA PRO A 935 -1.92 26.98 -16.86
C PRO A 935 -1.51 25.48 -16.96
N GLY A 936 -2.46 24.53 -16.92
CA GLY A 936 -2.18 23.15 -16.48
C GLY A 936 -1.86 22.02 -17.48
N ARG A 937 -1.81 22.19 -18.81
CA ARG A 937 -1.37 21.10 -19.73
C ARG A 937 -0.78 21.57 -21.06
N VAL A 938 0.24 20.83 -21.47
CA VAL A 938 0.96 20.87 -22.75
C VAL A 938 0.15 20.24 -23.88
N ARG A 939 0.09 20.96 -25.01
CA ARG A 939 -0.16 20.40 -26.33
C ARG A 939 1.12 19.73 -26.82
N ILE A 940 1.05 18.47 -27.23
CA ILE A 940 2.04 17.92 -28.17
C ILE A 940 1.73 18.54 -29.53
N ASN A 941 2.27 19.73 -29.79
CA ASN A 941 2.30 20.28 -31.15
C ASN A 941 3.43 19.59 -31.91
N GLY A 942 3.10 19.00 -33.05
CA GLY A 942 4.04 18.31 -33.92
C GLY A 942 5.23 19.19 -34.35
N ILE A 943 6.29 18.50 -34.77
CA ILE A 943 7.52 19.08 -35.31
C ILE A 943 7.23 19.64 -36.70
N TYR A 944 7.10 20.97 -36.84
CA TYR A 944 7.14 21.69 -38.12
C TYR A 944 7.58 23.15 -37.91
N ALA A 945 8.22 23.76 -38.91
CA ALA A 945 8.15 25.21 -39.06
C ALA A 945 6.70 25.67 -39.28
N ALA A 946 6.37 26.96 -39.08
CA ALA A 946 5.01 27.48 -39.23
C ALA A 946 4.37 27.25 -40.62
N ASP A 947 5.16 26.81 -41.60
CA ASP A 947 4.80 26.50 -42.98
C ASP A 947 4.77 24.98 -43.30
N GLY A 948 5.00 24.10 -42.33
CA GLY A 948 5.01 22.65 -42.55
C GLY A 948 6.33 22.09 -43.11
N SER A 949 7.41 22.88 -43.18
CA SER A 949 8.72 22.39 -43.66
C SER A 949 9.51 21.65 -42.56
N PRO A 950 10.31 20.61 -42.92
CA PRO A 950 11.31 20.02 -42.03
C PRO A 950 12.43 21.02 -41.73
N LEU A 951 12.75 21.21 -40.46
CA LEU A 951 13.86 22.06 -40.01
C LEU A 951 15.13 21.22 -39.80
N LEU A 952 15.95 21.06 -40.85
CA LEU A 952 17.40 21.39 -40.91
C LEU A 952 18.06 20.77 -42.16
N ASP A 953 18.91 21.57 -42.80
CA ASP A 953 19.84 21.25 -43.87
C ASP A 953 21.25 21.04 -43.26
N LEU A 954 21.83 19.85 -43.42
CA LEU A 954 23.17 19.50 -42.91
C LEU A 954 24.32 20.14 -43.70
N THR A 955 24.04 20.99 -44.70
CA THR A 955 25.09 21.65 -45.51
C THR A 955 25.54 23.01 -44.96
N ALA A 956 24.94 23.49 -43.87
CA ALA A 956 25.36 24.71 -43.19
C ALA A 956 26.25 24.39 -41.99
N ASP A 957 27.58 24.54 -42.15
CA ASP A 957 28.61 24.38 -41.10
C ASP A 957 28.46 25.36 -39.91
N THR A 958 27.45 26.24 -39.94
CA THR A 958 27.06 27.11 -38.83
C THR A 958 25.55 27.29 -38.83
N GLY A 959 24.87 26.93 -37.76
CA GLY A 959 23.45 27.21 -37.59
C GLY A 959 23.10 27.37 -36.12
N ASP A 960 22.42 28.47 -35.78
CA ASP A 960 21.63 28.53 -34.56
C ASP A 960 20.65 27.36 -34.60
N ALA A 961 20.82 26.37 -33.73
CA ALA A 961 19.91 25.24 -33.73
C ALA A 961 18.59 25.66 -33.08
N ALA A 962 17.66 26.15 -33.90
CA ALA A 962 16.23 25.97 -33.65
C ALA A 962 15.87 24.49 -33.88
N ALA A 963 16.53 23.58 -33.14
CA ALA A 963 16.30 22.15 -33.26
C ALA A 963 14.82 21.81 -33.01
N PRO A 964 14.28 20.77 -33.67
CA PRO A 964 12.93 20.28 -33.40
C PRO A 964 12.65 20.17 -31.90
N VAL A 965 11.68 20.95 -31.42
CA VAL A 965 11.31 20.95 -30.01
C VAL A 965 10.24 19.89 -29.78
N MET A 966 10.57 18.88 -28.98
CA MET A 966 9.59 17.97 -28.41
C MET A 966 9.13 18.53 -27.06
N ARG A 967 7.84 18.48 -26.76
CA ARG A 967 7.31 18.85 -25.44
C ARG A 967 6.86 17.60 -24.70
N MET A 968 7.34 17.42 -23.47
CA MET A 968 7.11 16.26 -22.61
C MET A 968 6.70 16.76 -21.23
N GLY A 969 5.47 16.49 -20.79
CA GLY A 969 5.02 16.94 -19.46
C GLY A 969 5.09 18.46 -19.31
N THR A 970 6.08 18.96 -18.56
CA THR A 970 6.39 20.40 -18.31
C THR A 970 7.75 20.83 -18.87
N ALA A 971 8.47 19.90 -19.50
CA ALA A 971 9.78 20.12 -20.07
C ALA A 971 9.74 19.98 -21.60
N LYS A 972 10.50 20.81 -22.29
CA LYS A 972 10.82 20.65 -23.70
C LYS A 972 12.19 19.98 -23.85
N VAL A 973 12.33 19.19 -24.90
CA VAL A 973 13.58 18.55 -25.32
C VAL A 973 13.91 19.03 -26.72
N SER A 974 15.10 19.58 -26.89
CA SER A 974 15.69 19.92 -28.18
C SER A 974 17.02 19.18 -28.34
N GLY A 975 17.39 18.81 -29.56
CA GLY A 975 18.62 18.05 -29.77
C GLY A 975 19.18 18.13 -31.17
N TRP A 976 20.47 17.84 -31.28
CA TRP A 976 21.26 17.86 -32.51
C TRP A 976 21.87 16.47 -32.77
N PRO A 977 21.93 15.98 -34.04
CA PRO A 977 21.53 16.68 -35.27
C PRO A 977 20.02 16.85 -35.47
N ILE A 978 19.20 15.81 -35.31
CA ILE A 978 17.72 15.90 -35.36
C ILE A 978 17.11 14.83 -34.43
N LEU A 979 16.06 15.18 -33.68
CA LEU A 979 15.27 14.23 -32.88
C LEU A 979 13.90 13.92 -33.54
N LYS A 980 13.46 12.66 -33.54
CA LYS A 980 12.16 12.20 -34.07
C LYS A 980 11.40 11.30 -33.08
N ALA A 981 10.10 11.52 -32.91
CA ALA A 981 9.20 10.60 -32.19
C ALA A 981 8.55 9.58 -33.15
N VAL A 982 8.51 8.29 -32.80
CA VAL A 982 8.05 7.23 -33.74
C VAL A 982 6.53 7.01 -33.76
N ASN A 983 5.81 7.34 -32.68
CA ASN A 983 4.39 6.94 -32.49
C ASN A 983 3.40 8.10 -32.29
N ALA A 984 3.58 9.25 -32.95
CA ALA A 984 2.58 10.32 -32.90
C ALA A 984 1.29 9.92 -33.66
N PRO A 985 0.10 9.89 -33.03
CA PRO A 985 -1.16 9.67 -33.76
C PRO A 985 -1.35 10.79 -34.78
N ALA A 986 -1.56 10.43 -36.05
CA ALA A 986 -1.76 11.37 -37.14
C ALA A 986 -3.11 12.12 -36.98
N GLY A 987 -3.10 13.22 -36.25
CA GLY A 987 -4.16 14.23 -36.26
C GLY A 987 -3.94 15.23 -37.39
N GLY A 988 -4.30 14.87 -38.63
CA GLY A 988 -4.54 15.82 -39.72
C GLY A 988 -3.34 16.18 -40.62
N THR A 989 -3.30 15.55 -41.79
CA THR A 989 -2.73 16.03 -43.08
C THR A 989 -1.37 16.76 -43.06
N ALA A 990 -0.27 15.99 -43.00
CA ALA A 990 0.82 15.92 -43.99
C ALA A 990 1.96 15.00 -43.46
N LYS A 991 2.71 14.37 -44.38
CA LYS A 991 3.67 13.23 -44.28
C LYS A 991 4.99 13.56 -43.54
N PRO A 992 5.87 12.58 -43.11
CA PRO A 992 6.10 11.23 -43.67
C PRO A 992 6.31 10.00 -42.72
N THR A 993 5.59 8.90 -43.04
CA THR A 993 5.98 7.46 -43.23
C THR A 993 6.95 6.73 -42.26
N TRP A 994 6.77 5.44 -41.89
CA TRP A 994 6.31 4.29 -42.70
C TRP A 994 5.62 3.17 -41.88
N LEU A 995 4.42 2.72 -42.29
CA LEU A 995 3.93 1.32 -42.30
C LEU A 995 2.81 1.21 -43.36
N SER A 996 2.71 0.04 -44.00
CA SER A 996 2.15 -0.16 -45.35
C SER A 996 0.62 -0.19 -45.47
N SER A 997 0.13 -0.11 -46.72
CA SER A 997 -1.28 -0.05 -47.13
C SER A 997 -2.16 -1.25 -46.73
N ALA A 998 -1.60 -2.31 -46.14
CA ALA A 998 -2.32 -3.54 -45.81
C ALA A 998 -3.19 -3.43 -44.55
N ASP A 999 -2.86 -2.50 -43.64
CA ASP A 999 -3.51 -2.38 -42.33
C ASP A 999 -4.78 -1.49 -42.34
N LEU A 1000 -5.06 -0.86 -43.47
CA LEU A 1000 -6.14 0.11 -43.66
C LEU A 1000 -7.57 -0.47 -43.63
N ASN A 1001 -7.72 -1.80 -43.65
CA ASN A 1001 -9.05 -2.45 -43.73
C ASN A 1001 -9.49 -3.20 -42.46
N ALA A 1002 -8.72 -3.17 -41.37
CA ALA A 1002 -8.91 -4.10 -40.24
C ALA A 1002 -9.48 -3.51 -38.93
N LEU A 1003 -9.87 -2.23 -38.85
CA LEU A 1003 -10.32 -1.66 -37.57
C LEU A 1003 -11.70 -0.98 -37.70
N SER A 1004 -12.67 -1.62 -37.05
CA SER A 1004 -14.08 -1.25 -36.93
C SER A 1004 -14.33 -0.05 -35.99
N PRO A 1005 -15.40 0.74 -36.22
CA PRO A 1005 -15.76 1.87 -35.36
C PRO A 1005 -16.61 1.41 -34.17
N GLY A 1006 -16.12 1.61 -32.95
CA GLY A 1006 -16.93 1.55 -31.73
C GLY A 1006 -16.18 1.02 -30.52
N PHE A 1007 -15.72 1.93 -29.64
CA PHE A 1007 -15.47 1.61 -28.24
C PHE A 1007 -15.80 2.81 -27.36
N THR A 1008 -16.84 2.64 -26.55
CA THR A 1008 -17.09 3.33 -25.28
C THR A 1008 -16.75 2.35 -24.17
N THR A 1009 -15.86 2.72 -23.23
CA THR A 1009 -15.66 1.99 -21.97
C THR A 1009 -15.54 2.95 -20.79
N THR A 1010 -16.27 2.60 -19.73
CA THR A 1010 -16.38 3.22 -18.40
C THR A 1010 -15.11 3.06 -17.55
N ASN A 1011 -14.96 3.94 -16.54
CA ASN A 1011 -13.82 4.05 -15.60
C ASN A 1011 -13.32 2.72 -14.99
N GLY A 1012 -11.99 2.58 -14.88
CA GLY A 1012 -11.38 1.86 -13.75
C GLY A 1012 -10.50 0.63 -13.99
N LYS A 1013 -9.97 0.34 -15.20
CA LYS A 1013 -9.14 -0.89 -15.36
C LYS A 1013 -7.96 -0.90 -16.35
N VAL A 1014 -7.40 0.25 -16.72
CA VAL A 1014 -6.33 0.29 -17.74
C VAL A 1014 -4.91 0.16 -17.16
N MET A 1015 -4.68 0.48 -15.89
CA MET A 1015 -3.34 0.44 -15.29
C MET A 1015 -2.92 -0.95 -14.76
N ASP A 1016 -3.87 -1.84 -14.49
CA ASP A 1016 -3.59 -3.16 -13.92
C ASP A 1016 -3.02 -4.14 -14.96
N ASP A 1017 -3.49 -4.04 -16.22
CA ASP A 1017 -2.99 -4.89 -17.32
C ASP A 1017 -1.62 -4.42 -17.85
N LEU A 1018 -1.27 -3.15 -17.72
CA LEU A 1018 0.02 -2.61 -18.17
C LEU A 1018 1.17 -3.06 -17.27
N TYR A 1019 0.91 -3.17 -15.96
CA TYR A 1019 1.94 -3.48 -14.98
C TYR A 1019 2.13 -4.99 -14.73
N THR A 1020 1.06 -5.80 -14.79
CA THR A 1020 1.16 -7.23 -14.45
C THR A 1020 1.57 -8.15 -15.61
N LYS A 1021 1.40 -7.73 -16.88
CA LYS A 1021 1.63 -8.63 -18.03
C LYS A 1021 2.85 -8.31 -18.90
N ALA A 1022 3.32 -7.06 -18.94
CA ALA A 1022 4.43 -6.67 -19.81
C ALA A 1022 5.82 -6.78 -19.16
N LEU A 1023 5.90 -6.70 -17.83
CA LEU A 1023 7.18 -6.60 -17.10
C LEU A 1023 7.55 -7.85 -16.27
N TRP A 1024 6.62 -8.80 -16.10
CA TRP A 1024 6.70 -9.77 -15.01
C TRP A 1024 7.04 -11.22 -15.41
N ASP A 1025 7.00 -11.59 -16.68
CA ASP A 1025 7.33 -12.96 -17.11
C ASP A 1025 7.88 -13.01 -18.54
N PRO A 1026 9.20 -13.18 -18.74
CA PRO A 1026 9.78 -13.35 -20.07
C PRO A 1026 9.39 -14.69 -20.74
N THR A 1027 8.68 -15.59 -20.05
CA THR A 1027 8.26 -16.91 -20.56
C THR A 1027 6.81 -16.99 -21.03
N ASN A 1028 5.98 -15.98 -20.77
CA ASN A 1028 4.55 -15.98 -21.13
C ASN A 1028 4.19 -15.34 -22.48
N VAL A 1029 5.11 -15.36 -23.45
CA VAL A 1029 4.80 -15.04 -24.86
C VAL A 1029 4.15 -16.24 -25.56
N ARG A 1030 3.07 -16.79 -24.99
CA ARG A 1030 2.22 -17.79 -25.65
C ARG A 1030 0.75 -17.39 -25.60
N THR A 1031 0.27 -16.95 -26.76
CA THR A 1031 -1.10 -17.10 -27.27
C THR A 1031 -2.23 -17.06 -26.23
N SER A 1032 -2.71 -15.86 -25.91
CA SER A 1032 -4.08 -15.73 -25.41
C SER A 1032 -5.04 -15.81 -26.60
N ASP A 1033 -5.75 -16.92 -26.70
CA ASP A 1033 -6.82 -17.16 -27.67
C ASP A 1033 -8.10 -16.41 -27.30
N ASN A 1034 -8.06 -15.07 -27.26
CA ASN A 1034 -9.27 -14.27 -27.29
C ASN A 1034 -9.11 -13.07 -28.22
N ASN A 1035 -9.78 -13.19 -29.35
CA ASN A 1035 -9.93 -12.20 -30.41
C ASN A 1035 -10.33 -10.82 -29.87
N GLY A 1036 -9.57 -9.81 -30.27
CA GLY A 1036 -9.89 -8.39 -30.11
C GLY A 1036 -8.63 -7.59 -29.89
N SER A 1037 -8.06 -7.04 -30.97
CA SER A 1037 -6.85 -6.22 -30.98
C SER A 1037 -6.86 -5.16 -29.88
N ILE A 1038 -6.06 -5.37 -28.83
CA ILE A 1038 -5.81 -4.35 -27.81
C ILE A 1038 -4.87 -3.31 -28.43
N VAL A 1039 -5.44 -2.15 -28.74
CA VAL A 1039 -4.71 -0.96 -29.16
C VAL A 1039 -3.96 -0.41 -27.94
N GLN A 1040 -2.62 -0.42 -28.02
CA GLN A 1040 -1.71 0.22 -27.07
C GLN A 1040 -2.04 1.72 -26.95
N PHE A 1041 -2.24 2.22 -25.73
CA PHE A 1041 -2.47 3.65 -25.51
C PHE A 1041 -1.16 4.42 -25.71
N ALA A 1042 -1.23 5.38 -26.63
CA ALA A 1042 -0.14 6.08 -27.28
C ALA A 1042 0.61 7.03 -26.34
N ASN A 1043 1.82 6.60 -25.94
CA ASN A 1043 2.96 7.45 -25.64
C ASN A 1043 3.84 7.49 -26.90
N SER A 1044 4.68 8.50 -27.09
CA SER A 1044 5.79 8.29 -28.04
C SER A 1044 6.80 7.38 -27.36
N ASP A 1045 6.74 6.09 -27.65
CA ASP A 1045 7.56 5.06 -26.99
C ASP A 1045 9.05 5.12 -27.39
N GLN A 1046 9.39 5.99 -28.34
CA GLN A 1046 10.69 6.06 -28.99
C GLN A 1046 10.96 7.48 -29.46
N VAL A 1047 12.00 8.10 -28.90
CA VAL A 1047 12.67 9.26 -29.50
C VAL A 1047 13.96 8.77 -30.13
N MET A 1048 14.07 8.94 -31.44
CA MET A 1048 15.21 8.58 -32.26
C MET A 1048 16.04 9.82 -32.55
N VAL A 1049 17.35 9.65 -32.71
CA VAL A 1049 18.19 10.68 -33.32
C VAL A 1049 18.43 10.28 -34.76
N GLN A 1050 18.18 11.20 -35.68
CA GLN A 1050 18.47 10.98 -37.08
C GLN A 1050 19.91 11.40 -37.36
N LEU A 1051 20.80 10.41 -37.45
CA LEU A 1051 22.14 10.57 -38.00
C LEU A 1051 22.21 10.12 -39.47
N THR A 1052 21.42 9.11 -39.84
CA THR A 1052 21.37 8.55 -41.19
C THR A 1052 19.94 8.09 -41.52
N ASP A 1053 19.34 8.61 -42.59
CA ASP A 1053 18.04 8.15 -43.14
C ASP A 1053 18.21 7.13 -44.29
N ALA A 1054 19.39 6.52 -44.39
CA ALA A 1054 19.76 5.70 -45.53
C ALA A 1054 19.06 4.33 -45.49
N PRO A 1055 18.41 3.88 -46.58
CA PRO A 1055 17.93 2.50 -46.72
C PRO A 1055 19.06 1.45 -46.73
N ALA A 1056 20.29 1.90 -46.99
CA ALA A 1056 21.50 1.11 -47.03
C ALA A 1056 22.39 1.44 -45.82
N ALA A 1057 23.24 0.50 -45.42
CA ALA A 1057 24.20 0.75 -44.36
C ALA A 1057 25.20 1.85 -44.75
N MET A 1058 25.49 2.76 -43.81
CA MET A 1058 26.59 3.71 -43.90
C MET A 1058 27.83 3.15 -43.23
N ASP A 1059 28.99 3.36 -43.88
CA ASP A 1059 30.29 2.91 -43.39
C ASP A 1059 30.98 4.02 -42.60
N TYR A 1060 31.51 3.69 -41.43
CA TYR A 1060 32.29 4.56 -40.55
C TYR A 1060 33.70 3.99 -40.42
N HIS A 1061 34.72 4.83 -40.44
CA HIS A 1061 36.12 4.45 -40.35
C HIS A 1061 36.60 4.38 -38.89
N GLU A 1062 37.73 3.71 -38.68
CA GLU A 1062 38.43 3.76 -37.41
C GLU A 1062 38.81 5.22 -37.08
N GLY A 1063 38.50 5.66 -35.86
CA GLY A 1063 38.81 6.99 -35.36
C GLY A 1063 37.69 8.03 -35.54
N ASP A 1064 36.66 7.72 -36.33
CA ASP A 1064 35.49 8.56 -36.56
C ASP A 1064 34.74 8.82 -35.25
N TRP A 1065 34.35 10.09 -35.01
CA TRP A 1065 33.48 10.46 -33.90
C TRP A 1065 32.07 10.79 -34.36
N VAL A 1066 31.12 10.28 -33.60
CA VAL A 1066 29.70 10.63 -33.69
C VAL A 1066 29.28 11.26 -32.38
N CYS A 1067 28.67 12.45 -32.46
CA CYS A 1067 28.24 13.22 -31.30
C CYS A 1067 26.73 13.43 -31.30
N PHE A 1068 26.15 13.44 -30.10
CA PHE A 1068 24.75 13.67 -29.84
C PHE A 1068 24.61 14.72 -28.74
N VAL A 1069 23.70 15.67 -28.90
CA VAL A 1069 23.42 16.69 -27.89
C VAL A 1069 21.92 16.78 -27.67
N ALA A 1070 21.48 16.69 -26.42
CA ALA A 1070 20.10 16.94 -26.01
C ALA A 1070 20.07 17.98 -24.88
N LYS A 1071 19.20 18.99 -25.02
CA LYS A 1071 18.87 19.98 -24.00
C LYS A 1071 17.44 19.73 -23.51
N TYR A 1072 17.30 19.47 -22.22
CA TYR A 1072 16.04 19.34 -21.49
C TYR A 1072 15.84 20.63 -20.69
N ALA A 1073 14.73 21.33 -20.92
CA ALA A 1073 14.47 22.62 -20.31
C ALA A 1073 12.98 22.77 -19.96
N PRO A 1074 12.58 23.66 -19.04
CA PRO A 1074 11.16 23.97 -18.83
C PRO A 1074 10.50 24.45 -20.12
N ASP A 1075 9.19 24.22 -20.28
CA ASP A 1075 8.43 24.70 -21.45
C ASP A 1075 8.49 26.23 -21.66
N THR A 1076 8.70 26.98 -20.58
CA THR A 1076 8.84 28.45 -20.60
C THR A 1076 10.23 28.91 -20.99
N ASP A 1077 11.22 28.02 -21.04
CA ASP A 1077 12.56 28.37 -21.49
C ASP A 1077 12.50 28.75 -22.98
N ASN A 1078 13.14 29.85 -23.35
CA ASN A 1078 13.27 30.29 -24.74
C ASN A 1078 14.71 30.20 -25.24
N GLY A 1079 15.66 29.75 -24.40
CA GLY A 1079 17.05 29.62 -24.76
C GLY A 1079 17.26 28.55 -25.83
N SER A 1080 17.98 28.90 -26.89
CA SER A 1080 18.52 27.96 -27.87
C SER A 1080 19.88 27.44 -27.40
N PHE A 1081 20.51 26.56 -28.18
CA PHE A 1081 21.93 26.27 -28.08
C PHE A 1081 22.44 26.09 -29.51
N THR A 1082 23.74 26.27 -29.72
CA THR A 1082 24.39 26.04 -31.00
C THR A 1082 25.30 24.83 -30.90
N VAL A 1083 25.44 24.14 -32.02
CA VAL A 1083 26.41 23.06 -32.20
C VAL A 1083 27.21 23.38 -33.45
N GLN A 1084 28.53 23.50 -33.32
CA GLN A 1084 29.44 23.79 -34.42
C GLN A 1084 30.44 22.66 -34.58
N SER A 1085 30.59 22.18 -35.82
CA SER A 1085 31.70 21.30 -36.20
C SER A 1085 32.97 22.15 -36.32
N VAL A 1086 34.03 21.72 -35.67
CA VAL A 1086 35.35 22.37 -35.79
C VAL A 1086 36.19 21.70 -36.89
N GLN A 1087 35.87 20.44 -37.24
CA GLN A 1087 36.53 19.71 -38.31
C GLN A 1087 35.64 18.59 -38.87
N ALA A 1088 35.32 18.68 -40.17
CA ALA A 1088 34.66 17.63 -40.96
C ALA A 1088 35.66 16.92 -41.90
N TYR A 1089 35.33 15.70 -42.32
CA TYR A 1089 36.00 15.07 -43.46
C TYR A 1089 35.56 15.78 -44.76
N ALA A 1090 36.45 15.80 -45.76
CA ALA A 1090 36.23 16.58 -46.99
C ALA A 1090 35.00 16.14 -47.81
N ASP A 1091 34.47 14.95 -47.53
CA ASP A 1091 33.40 14.26 -48.25
C ASP A 1091 32.32 13.65 -47.33
N ARG A 1092 32.37 13.88 -46.01
CA ARG A 1092 31.42 13.33 -45.03
C ARG A 1092 31.01 14.39 -44.01
N SER A 1093 29.70 14.66 -43.91
CA SER A 1093 29.09 15.60 -42.96
C SER A 1093 28.48 14.92 -41.72
N ASP A 1094 28.45 13.59 -41.70
CA ASP A 1094 27.88 12.73 -40.65
C ASP A 1094 28.90 12.33 -39.56
N VAL A 1095 30.18 12.70 -39.74
CA VAL A 1095 31.28 12.39 -38.82
C VAL A 1095 32.02 13.67 -38.44
N LEU A 1096 32.22 13.89 -37.15
CA LEU A 1096 32.93 15.04 -36.61
C LEU A 1096 34.28 14.60 -36.04
N GLN A 1097 35.30 15.47 -36.02
CA GLN A 1097 36.52 15.23 -35.22
C GLN A 1097 36.51 16.04 -33.91
N SER A 1098 35.85 17.20 -33.91
CA SER A 1098 35.68 18.08 -32.76
C SER A 1098 34.37 18.87 -32.87
N ILE A 1099 33.77 19.15 -31.72
CA ILE A 1099 32.45 19.79 -31.59
C ILE A 1099 32.48 20.89 -30.53
N VAL A 1100 31.91 22.04 -30.86
CA VAL A 1100 31.59 23.10 -29.89
C VAL A 1100 30.09 23.09 -29.65
N ILE A 1101 29.70 23.08 -28.38
CA ILE A 1101 28.32 23.21 -27.92
C ILE A 1101 28.25 24.49 -27.11
N GLU A 1102 27.40 25.42 -27.50
CA GLU A 1102 27.39 26.76 -26.91
C GLU A 1102 25.96 27.25 -26.62
N ASP A 1103 25.73 27.75 -25.41
CA ASP A 1103 24.50 28.45 -24.99
C ASP A 1103 24.91 29.82 -24.42
N GLU A 1104 23.96 30.70 -24.11
CA GLU A 1104 24.19 32.03 -23.54
C GLU A 1104 25.13 31.97 -22.31
N GLY A 1105 24.95 30.95 -21.46
CA GLY A 1105 25.70 30.82 -20.21
C GLY A 1105 26.88 29.84 -20.21
N MET A 1106 27.03 28.96 -21.21
CA MET A 1106 28.08 27.93 -21.22
C MET A 1106 28.66 27.66 -22.61
N LYS A 1107 29.88 27.15 -22.65
CA LYS A 1107 30.51 26.58 -23.85
C LYS A 1107 31.23 25.27 -23.49
N LEU A 1108 30.95 24.20 -24.21
CA LEU A 1108 31.63 22.91 -24.08
C LEU A 1108 32.29 22.57 -25.42
N VAL A 1109 33.60 22.36 -25.40
CA VAL A 1109 34.38 21.90 -26.55
C VAL A 1109 34.82 20.48 -26.28
N ILE A 1110 34.56 19.56 -27.21
CA ILE A 1110 35.05 18.19 -27.17
C ILE A 1110 35.92 17.97 -28.41
N ASP A 1111 37.18 17.62 -28.19
CA ASP A 1111 38.18 17.39 -29.23
C ASP A 1111 38.94 16.10 -28.95
N GLY A 1112 38.55 15.02 -29.62
CA GLY A 1112 39.14 13.71 -29.41
C GLY A 1112 39.19 13.31 -27.93
N GLU A 1113 40.40 13.23 -27.38
CA GLU A 1113 40.61 12.87 -25.97
C GLU A 1113 40.60 14.06 -25.00
N ASN A 1114 40.47 15.30 -25.50
CA ASN A 1114 40.44 16.51 -24.69
C ASN A 1114 39.05 17.13 -24.64
N ASP A 1115 38.76 17.87 -23.56
CA ASP A 1115 37.59 18.72 -23.46
C ASP A 1115 37.88 20.03 -22.73
N MET A 1116 37.09 21.05 -23.05
CA MET A 1116 37.04 22.31 -22.33
C MET A 1116 35.59 22.62 -21.97
N PHE A 1117 35.35 22.96 -20.71
CA PHE A 1117 34.08 23.54 -20.27
C PHE A 1117 34.29 24.97 -19.79
N LEU A 1118 33.49 25.89 -20.30
CA LEU A 1118 33.50 27.31 -19.95
C LEU A 1118 32.15 27.71 -19.35
N ASP A 1119 32.20 28.25 -18.13
CA ASP A 1119 31.11 29.01 -17.53
C ASP A 1119 31.30 30.48 -17.89
N LYS A 1120 30.56 30.94 -18.90
CA LYS A 1120 30.73 32.28 -19.48
C LYS A 1120 30.37 33.38 -18.47
N THR A 1121 29.34 33.12 -17.67
CA THR A 1121 28.85 34.08 -16.67
C THR A 1121 29.80 34.18 -15.49
N ALA A 1122 30.31 33.03 -14.99
CA ALA A 1122 31.27 33.02 -13.90
C ALA A 1122 32.69 33.37 -14.34
N GLN A 1123 32.95 33.41 -15.65
CA GLN A 1123 34.28 33.58 -16.20
C GLN A 1123 35.25 32.50 -15.70
N SER A 1124 34.84 31.23 -15.79
CA SER A 1124 35.63 30.08 -15.28
C SER A 1124 35.79 29.00 -16.34
N VAL A 1125 37.01 28.50 -16.50
CA VAL A 1125 37.37 27.46 -17.48
C VAL A 1125 37.88 26.18 -16.81
N ARG A 1126 37.43 25.04 -17.34
CA ARG A 1126 37.89 23.70 -16.96
C ARG A 1126 38.45 23.01 -18.20
N LEU A 1127 39.71 22.57 -18.12
CA LEU A 1127 40.37 21.78 -19.15
C LEU A 1127 40.45 20.33 -18.66
N ASN A 1128 39.83 19.39 -19.37
CA ASN A 1128 39.75 17.98 -18.97
C ASN A 1128 39.21 17.81 -17.53
N GLY A 1129 38.23 18.63 -17.14
CA GLY A 1129 37.67 18.68 -15.79
C GLY A 1129 38.54 19.36 -14.72
N GLN A 1130 39.77 19.79 -15.04
CA GLN A 1130 40.67 20.50 -14.12
C GLN A 1130 40.59 22.02 -14.31
N PRO A 1131 40.76 22.85 -13.27
CA PRO A 1131 40.88 24.29 -13.47
C PRO A 1131 42.08 24.59 -14.39
N GLY A 1132 41.88 25.49 -15.36
CA GLY A 1132 42.98 25.96 -16.21
C GLY A 1132 44.11 26.56 -15.37
N LYS A 1133 45.35 26.38 -15.81
CA LYS A 1133 46.57 26.83 -15.11
C LYS A 1133 47.35 27.84 -15.95
N VAL A 1134 48.27 28.54 -15.29
CA VAL A 1134 49.25 29.43 -15.96
C VAL A 1134 50.08 28.66 -16.99
N ASP A 1135 50.41 27.40 -16.72
CA ASP A 1135 51.11 26.55 -17.69
C ASP A 1135 50.29 26.31 -18.97
N ASP A 1136 48.96 26.23 -18.86
CA ASP A 1136 48.08 26.11 -20.03
C ASP A 1136 48.09 27.41 -20.85
N PHE A 1137 48.17 28.57 -20.18
CA PHE A 1137 48.32 29.87 -20.85
C PHE A 1137 49.63 29.99 -21.62
N ILE A 1138 50.73 29.51 -21.04
CA ILE A 1138 52.03 29.45 -21.72
C ILE A 1138 51.93 28.57 -22.96
N ARG A 1139 51.30 27.39 -22.85
CA ARG A 1139 51.16 26.46 -23.98
C ARG A 1139 50.29 27.01 -25.11
N VAL A 1140 49.23 27.74 -24.80
CA VAL A 1140 48.40 28.43 -25.81
C VAL A 1140 49.21 29.55 -26.47
N THR A 1141 50.02 30.29 -25.69
CA THR A 1141 50.94 31.31 -26.20
C THR A 1141 51.97 30.71 -27.17
N GLU A 1142 52.54 29.56 -26.84
CA GLU A 1142 53.48 28.81 -27.70
C GLU A 1142 52.81 28.25 -28.97
N ALA A 1143 51.49 28.08 -28.94
CA ALA A 1143 50.71 27.59 -30.07
C ALA A 1143 50.12 28.72 -30.95
N LEU A 1144 50.22 29.99 -30.53
CA LEU A 1144 49.72 31.14 -31.29
C LEU A 1144 50.21 31.17 -32.74
N GLY A 1145 49.28 31.46 -33.66
CA GLY A 1145 49.54 31.56 -35.09
C GLY A 1145 49.53 30.21 -35.83
N ARG A 1146 49.29 29.10 -35.14
CA ARG A 1146 49.00 27.82 -35.79
C ARG A 1146 47.58 27.86 -36.37
N SER A 1147 47.35 27.15 -37.47
CA SER A 1147 46.01 26.89 -38.00
C SER A 1147 45.88 25.52 -38.65
N VAL A 1148 44.65 25.06 -38.87
CA VAL A 1148 44.31 23.76 -39.50
C VAL A 1148 45.00 23.56 -40.85
N GLY A 1149 45.32 24.65 -41.57
CA GLY A 1149 46.02 24.62 -42.85
C GLY A 1149 47.49 24.20 -42.81
N GLN A 1150 48.13 24.20 -41.63
CA GLN A 1150 49.58 23.93 -41.49
C GLN A 1150 49.93 22.47 -41.16
N GLY A 1151 48.94 21.58 -41.11
CA GLY A 1151 49.12 20.14 -40.91
C GLY A 1151 48.06 19.55 -39.99
N LYS A 1152 46.98 19.02 -40.60
CA LYS A 1152 45.78 18.50 -39.91
C LYS A 1152 46.06 17.44 -38.83
N ALA A 1153 47.19 16.74 -38.88
CA ALA A 1153 47.56 15.70 -37.91
C ALA A 1153 48.41 16.21 -36.73
N GLN A 1154 48.83 17.48 -36.72
CA GLN A 1154 49.74 18.05 -35.71
C GLN A 1154 49.23 19.35 -35.07
N PHE A 1155 48.01 19.78 -35.39
CA PHE A 1155 47.42 20.99 -34.84
C PHE A 1155 46.87 20.71 -33.42
N PRO A 1156 47.29 21.47 -32.38
CA PRO A 1156 46.84 21.23 -31.02
C PRO A 1156 45.49 21.93 -30.79
N TYR A 1157 44.41 21.32 -31.26
CA TYR A 1157 43.03 21.76 -30.98
C TYR A 1157 42.73 21.91 -29.48
N THR A 1158 43.54 21.29 -28.60
CA THR A 1158 43.51 21.52 -27.14
C THR A 1158 43.68 22.99 -26.74
N TYR A 1159 44.17 23.85 -27.64
CA TYR A 1159 44.42 25.29 -27.39
C TYR A 1159 43.63 26.23 -28.31
N ASP A 1160 42.78 25.68 -29.19
CA ASP A 1160 41.81 26.43 -30.01
C ASP A 1160 40.48 26.43 -29.26
N PHE A 1161 40.33 27.40 -28.35
CA PHE A 1161 39.21 27.48 -27.42
C PHE A 1161 37.96 28.08 -28.04
N ASN A 1162 38.11 28.87 -29.11
CA ASN A 1162 37.00 29.47 -29.82
C ASN A 1162 36.42 28.52 -30.88
N GLY A 1163 37.20 27.53 -31.36
CA GLY A 1163 36.81 26.51 -32.32
C GLY A 1163 36.88 26.95 -33.78
N ASP A 1164 37.63 28.02 -34.09
CA ASP A 1164 37.68 28.62 -35.43
C ASP A 1164 38.76 28.00 -36.34
N GLY A 1165 39.53 27.05 -35.84
CA GLY A 1165 40.60 26.39 -36.58
C GLY A 1165 41.92 27.19 -36.61
N ALA A 1166 42.07 28.18 -35.73
CA ALA A 1166 43.31 28.87 -35.45
C ALA A 1166 43.56 28.90 -33.92
N VAL A 1167 44.83 28.88 -33.52
CA VAL A 1167 45.18 29.31 -32.16
C VAL A 1167 45.59 30.76 -32.27
N ASP A 1168 44.76 31.66 -31.80
CA ASP A 1168 44.94 33.08 -31.98
C ASP A 1168 44.79 33.89 -30.68
N ILE A 1169 44.81 35.21 -30.81
CA ILE A 1169 44.74 36.09 -29.65
C ILE A 1169 43.38 36.00 -28.94
N VAL A 1170 42.33 35.54 -29.61
CA VAL A 1170 41.01 35.30 -29.03
C VAL A 1170 41.10 34.11 -28.08
N ASP A 1171 41.73 33.01 -28.44
CA ASP A 1171 41.95 31.86 -27.54
C ASP A 1171 42.78 32.25 -26.32
N LEU A 1172 43.85 32.99 -26.57
CA LEU A 1172 44.70 33.52 -25.51
C LEU A 1172 43.91 34.44 -24.57
N SER A 1173 43.02 35.27 -25.12
CA SER A 1173 42.18 36.18 -24.34
C SER A 1173 41.13 35.43 -23.53
N LEU A 1174 40.53 34.37 -24.08
CA LEU A 1174 39.58 33.52 -23.36
C LEU A 1174 40.29 32.93 -22.14
N LEU A 1175 41.41 32.22 -22.34
CA LEU A 1175 42.12 31.62 -21.21
C LEU A 1175 42.70 32.68 -20.23
N GLY A 1176 43.20 33.81 -20.75
CA GLY A 1176 43.79 34.90 -19.96
C GLY A 1176 42.81 35.70 -19.11
N VAL A 1177 41.57 35.87 -19.57
CA VAL A 1177 40.47 36.48 -18.79
C VAL A 1177 40.08 35.56 -17.62
N TYR A 1178 40.19 34.24 -17.81
CA TYR A 1178 39.75 33.22 -16.84
C TYR A 1178 40.83 32.74 -15.86
N LEU A 1179 42.09 33.15 -16.03
CA LEU A 1179 43.19 32.88 -15.11
C LEU A 1179 43.52 34.02 -14.12
N ASN A 1180 42.98 35.22 -14.33
CA ASN A 1180 43.44 36.47 -13.69
C ASN A 1180 42.53 37.02 -12.57
N LYS A 1181 41.73 36.19 -11.90
CA LYS A 1181 41.11 36.58 -10.62
C LYS A 1181 41.44 35.56 -9.53
N PRO A 1182 41.87 36.04 -8.34
CA PRO A 1182 42.19 35.17 -7.21
C PRO A 1182 40.98 34.44 -6.66
#